data_AF-A0A2Z6S5B9-F1
#
_entry.id   AF-A0A2Z6S5B9-F1
#
_cell.length_a   1.000
_cell.length_b   1.000
_cell.length_c   1.000
_cell.angle_alpha   90.00
_cell.angle_beta   90.00
_cell.angle_gamma   90.00
#
_symmetry.space_group_name_H-M   'P 1'
#
loop_
_entity.id
_entity.type
_entity.pdbx_description
1 polymer ?
#
loop_
_entity_poly.entity_id
_entity_poly.type
_entity_poly.pdbx_seq_one_letter_code
_entity_poly.pdbx_strand_id
1 'polypeptide(L)'
;MKEEENICEEKNNKPINKYDEPKIGIFKILDYDLNLKERKMKFKEYDHVICEECNQEIKNSNFICYNCYNNETDYNEQNRMNYGICKYCFKSNASFGCCKIKIFKKSDYELNLEERKLKYKDCDIILCEKCNREIDKLNYYCYNCTNFNFEIFKSLDYNLNLKERKEKYNDCDDILCENCSQKIDKQDFYCIFCYVKETDYNKKGQMKYGSNFGIFNILDYNLNLEERKLKYKDFDGILCEECNQEINKQYLYCFHCYTKETDNNKKDNMTDGTTQVGIFKISDYELNLKERKEKYKDYDNILCEECNQEIDKKYYYCNYCYNGTINGSCKVCFIGNDDNCCSFHEFQQFLENFNKWVSENKDDDLFKRPIVEISDYDLDEDDRREKYKDCNYILCEKCGKKYHYNYCYDCYDREMDELEELKSKLRPQLQDYETFYSKVYNKETKELKELKELQSILKDYENIYFKLDGNLGIFKQIIQQLESTKYYIDTKKILINNIRYNGVNDCGRKLRSYCDCYNNEININEKKRMEFGKCKDCSQINEDLNDCLSCKPKRFQRDFIKWTSGNKIIDKLIQDNQRIAVEKYELLEWIPYDKFTDIKYIAEGGFAKVYSAKWIDGQIKKWSQLNNNWRREGPLTVALKILNDSENLNFFNKVSGCMCIVKCFGITQDPITHNYALVLQYMENGNLRSYLKQTNNSLTWEQRLNKIYDICLALHNIHKYGLVHKDLHPGNIFIDSTFTYIGDFGFCMPANENFSDSTKKNIYGVIPYIAPEILRGKPHTLASDIYSLGIIINEIITTIPPFSKFPHDHLLVMDICRGLRPNIRSKTPNSLKELIKKCWDVNPENRPTSEEIFYTLSENLNEYKSMSHNFNVETVTMKSYEIHPQAIYKSRLLISQNLNLSDPINCSSEELYVLNSDCLECEVIVD
;
A
#
# COMPACT_ATOMS: atom_id res chain seq x y z
N MET A 1 -0.69 27.70 -88.46
CA MET A 1 0.74 27.37 -88.67
C MET A 1 1.52 28.05 -87.55
N LYS A 2 2.11 27.36 -86.59
CA LYS A 2 2.14 25.91 -86.30
C LYS A 2 1.83 25.71 -84.81
N GLU A 3 1.17 24.61 -84.47
CA GLU A 3 1.37 23.95 -83.18
C GLU A 3 2.59 23.04 -83.28
N GLU A 4 3.28 22.83 -82.16
CA GLU A 4 4.03 21.63 -81.76
C GLU A 4 4.12 21.77 -80.23
N GLU A 5 3.35 20.99 -79.45
CA GLU A 5 3.80 19.77 -78.75
C GLU A 5 4.46 20.08 -77.37
N ASN A 6 4.29 19.30 -76.28
CA ASN A 6 3.65 17.98 -76.08
C ASN A 6 3.43 17.65 -74.56
N ILE A 7 2.79 16.50 -74.25
CA ILE A 7 2.92 15.66 -73.02
C ILE A 7 2.41 16.29 -71.69
N CYS A 8 1.72 15.63 -70.72
CA CYS A 8 1.16 14.27 -70.48
C CYS A 8 -0.09 14.44 -69.56
N GLU A 9 -0.87 13.46 -69.07
CA GLU A 9 -0.96 11.99 -69.20
C GLU A 9 -2.43 11.55 -69.02
N GLU A 10 -2.76 10.28 -69.27
CA GLU A 10 -4.11 9.70 -69.07
C GLU A 10 -4.26 8.97 -67.71
N LYS A 11 -5.50 8.88 -67.20
CA LYS A 11 -6.16 7.56 -67.11
C LYS A 11 -7.68 7.60 -66.97
N ASN A 12 -8.30 6.64 -67.65
CA ASN A 12 -9.73 6.54 -67.89
C ASN A 12 -10.40 5.45 -67.03
N ASN A 13 -11.51 5.83 -66.38
CA ASN A 13 -12.82 5.16 -66.40
C ASN A 13 -13.06 3.68 -65.98
N LYS A 14 -14.22 3.54 -65.29
CA LYS A 14 -15.15 2.38 -65.11
C LYS A 14 -14.93 1.39 -63.95
N PRO A 15 -16.02 0.73 -63.45
CA PRO A 15 -17.45 0.89 -63.80
C PRO A 15 -18.35 1.35 -62.63
N ILE A 16 -19.53 1.88 -62.99
CA ILE A 16 -20.68 2.05 -62.09
C ILE A 16 -21.20 0.67 -61.68
N ASN A 17 -21.47 0.46 -60.39
CA ASN A 17 -22.17 -0.72 -59.90
C ASN A 17 -23.56 -0.34 -59.39
N LYS A 18 -24.50 -1.28 -59.46
CA LYS A 18 -25.92 -1.07 -59.10
C LYS A 18 -26.04 -0.67 -57.61
N TYR A 19 -26.98 0.22 -57.32
CA TYR A 19 -27.53 0.33 -55.96
C TYR A 19 -28.36 -0.92 -55.70
N ASP A 20 -27.91 -1.78 -54.79
CA ASP A 20 -28.78 -2.78 -54.19
C ASP A 20 -29.78 -2.05 -53.27
N GLU A 21 -31.06 -2.44 -53.31
CA GLU A 21 -32.07 -1.87 -52.41
C GLU A 21 -31.73 -2.23 -50.96
N PRO A 22 -31.87 -1.29 -50.00
CA PRO A 22 -31.46 -1.53 -48.62
C PRO A 22 -32.28 -2.66 -47.99
N LYS A 23 -31.59 -3.63 -47.40
CA LYS A 23 -32.22 -4.77 -46.73
C LYS A 23 -32.84 -4.34 -45.42
N ILE A 24 -34.16 -4.21 -45.39
CA ILE A 24 -34.91 -3.87 -44.17
C ILE A 24 -35.24 -5.14 -43.39
N GLY A 25 -34.75 -5.23 -42.16
CA GLY A 25 -35.10 -6.26 -41.19
C GLY A 25 -36.29 -5.83 -40.32
N ILE A 26 -37.14 -6.78 -39.93
CA ILE A 26 -38.25 -6.53 -38.98
C ILE A 26 -37.89 -7.14 -37.62
N PHE A 27 -37.90 -6.31 -36.58
CA PHE A 27 -37.63 -6.68 -35.19
C PHE A 27 -38.95 -6.92 -34.45
N LYS A 28 -39.18 -8.17 -34.05
CA LYS A 28 -40.43 -8.64 -33.45
C LYS A 28 -40.37 -8.61 -31.93
N ILE A 29 -41.50 -8.70 -31.23
CA ILE A 29 -41.51 -8.83 -29.76
C ILE A 29 -40.64 -9.99 -29.28
N LEU A 30 -40.72 -11.16 -29.95
CA LEU A 30 -39.94 -12.35 -29.59
C LEU A 30 -38.42 -12.18 -29.80
N ASP A 31 -37.97 -11.16 -30.54
CA ASP A 31 -36.53 -10.87 -30.64
C ASP A 31 -35.97 -10.29 -29.34
N TYR A 32 -36.83 -9.83 -28.43
CA TYR A 32 -36.44 -9.50 -27.07
C TYR A 32 -36.05 -10.73 -26.24
N ASP A 33 -36.41 -11.96 -26.61
CA ASP A 33 -35.97 -13.17 -25.90
C ASP A 33 -34.50 -13.49 -26.16
N LEU A 34 -33.97 -13.06 -27.31
CA LEU A 34 -32.56 -13.22 -27.67
C LEU A 34 -31.69 -12.26 -26.85
N ASN A 35 -30.48 -12.70 -26.48
CA ASN A 35 -29.51 -11.80 -25.85
C ASN A 35 -28.86 -10.86 -26.88
N LEU A 36 -28.20 -9.79 -26.43
CA LEU A 36 -27.65 -8.76 -27.31
C LEU A 36 -26.67 -9.29 -28.38
N LYS A 37 -25.86 -10.31 -28.07
CA LYS A 37 -24.93 -10.91 -29.04
C LYS A 37 -25.69 -11.69 -30.13
N GLU A 38 -26.77 -12.35 -29.75
CA GLU A 38 -27.65 -13.07 -30.67
C GLU A 38 -28.46 -12.12 -31.56
N ARG A 39 -29.01 -11.03 -31.01
CA ARG A 39 -29.67 -9.97 -31.80
C ARG A 39 -28.72 -9.35 -32.83
N LYS A 40 -27.49 -9.02 -32.40
CA LYS A 40 -26.41 -8.51 -33.28
C LYS A 40 -26.05 -9.47 -34.40
N MET A 41 -26.09 -10.78 -34.17
CA MET A 41 -25.89 -11.79 -35.22
C MET A 41 -27.10 -11.91 -36.14
N LYS A 42 -28.32 -11.98 -35.59
CA LYS A 42 -29.57 -12.13 -36.35
C LYS A 42 -29.78 -11.00 -37.36
N PHE A 43 -29.47 -9.76 -36.96
CA PHE A 43 -29.71 -8.58 -37.79
C PHE A 43 -28.45 -8.04 -38.50
N LYS A 44 -27.35 -8.79 -38.52
CA LYS A 44 -26.05 -8.35 -39.07
C LYS A 44 -26.08 -7.99 -40.57
N GLU A 45 -27.00 -8.58 -41.34
CA GLU A 45 -27.08 -8.47 -42.81
C GLU A 45 -28.19 -7.52 -43.30
N TYR A 46 -28.79 -6.75 -42.39
CA TYR A 46 -29.83 -5.77 -42.70
C TYR A 46 -29.31 -4.35 -42.47
N ASP A 47 -29.52 -3.47 -43.45
CA ASP A 47 -29.05 -2.07 -43.43
C ASP A 47 -29.89 -1.20 -42.49
N HIS A 48 -31.18 -1.52 -42.38
CA HIS A 48 -32.12 -0.89 -41.44
C HIS A 48 -32.95 -1.94 -40.73
N VAL A 49 -33.34 -1.68 -39.48
CA VAL A 49 -34.16 -2.60 -38.68
C VAL A 49 -35.33 -1.85 -38.07
N ILE A 50 -36.56 -2.27 -38.36
CA ILE A 50 -37.80 -1.59 -37.93
C ILE A 50 -38.52 -2.45 -36.89
N CYS A 51 -38.97 -1.83 -35.80
CA CYS A 51 -39.78 -2.47 -34.77
C CYS A 51 -41.21 -2.74 -35.27
N GLU A 52 -41.65 -4.00 -35.23
CA GLU A 52 -42.97 -4.45 -35.72
C GLU A 52 -44.14 -3.72 -35.02
N GLU A 53 -44.02 -3.42 -33.72
CA GLU A 53 -45.11 -2.88 -32.90
C GLU A 53 -45.39 -1.38 -33.09
N CYS A 54 -44.35 -0.56 -33.25
CA CYS A 54 -44.49 0.90 -33.35
C CYS A 54 -43.96 1.48 -34.67
N ASN A 55 -43.53 0.61 -35.59
CA ASN A 55 -43.02 0.94 -36.92
C ASN A 55 -41.86 1.97 -36.93
N GLN A 56 -41.10 2.06 -35.83
CA GLN A 56 -39.93 2.91 -35.70
C GLN A 56 -38.62 2.15 -35.96
N GLU A 57 -37.65 2.83 -36.55
CA GLU A 57 -36.32 2.29 -36.83
C GLU A 57 -35.47 2.18 -35.55
N ILE A 58 -34.85 1.02 -35.32
CA ILE A 58 -34.02 0.72 -34.15
C ILE A 58 -32.58 1.17 -34.42
N LYS A 59 -32.31 2.46 -34.15
CA LYS A 59 -31.06 3.15 -34.51
C LYS A 59 -29.87 2.94 -33.56
N ASN A 60 -29.90 1.97 -32.65
CA ASN A 60 -28.91 1.89 -31.55
C ASN A 60 -28.23 0.53 -31.43
N SER A 61 -26.97 0.54 -30.97
CA SER A 61 -26.08 -0.62 -30.80
C SER A 61 -26.55 -1.69 -29.80
N ASN A 62 -27.68 -1.45 -29.13
CA ASN A 62 -28.28 -2.34 -28.13
C ASN A 62 -29.51 -3.11 -28.64
N PHE A 63 -29.98 -2.89 -29.87
CA PHE A 63 -31.14 -3.59 -30.46
C PHE A 63 -32.37 -3.61 -29.52
N ILE A 64 -32.81 -2.41 -29.13
CA ILE A 64 -34.00 -2.15 -28.29
C ILE A 64 -34.79 -1.01 -28.91
N CYS A 65 -36.10 -1.18 -29.06
CA CYS A 65 -37.00 -0.08 -29.41
C CYS A 65 -37.36 0.72 -28.15
N TYR A 66 -36.73 1.89 -27.99
CA TYR A 66 -36.96 2.78 -26.85
C TYR A 66 -38.42 3.24 -26.70
N ASN A 67 -39.17 3.34 -27.80
CA ASN A 67 -40.58 3.73 -27.73
C ASN A 67 -41.46 2.64 -27.12
N CYS A 68 -41.18 1.36 -27.41
CA CYS A 68 -41.85 0.25 -26.72
C CYS A 68 -41.35 0.11 -25.28
N TYR A 69 -40.03 0.22 -25.07
CA TYR A 69 -39.40 0.07 -23.75
C TYR A 69 -39.88 1.11 -22.72
N ASN A 70 -39.95 2.39 -23.10
CA ASN A 70 -40.38 3.47 -22.22
C ASN A 70 -41.89 3.42 -21.89
N ASN A 71 -42.68 2.77 -22.73
CA ASN A 71 -44.12 2.56 -22.51
C ASN A 71 -44.44 1.24 -21.80
N GLU A 72 -43.46 0.35 -21.63
CA GLU A 72 -43.61 -0.88 -20.85
C GLU A 72 -43.56 -0.56 -19.35
N THR A 73 -44.50 -1.11 -18.59
CA THR A 73 -44.63 -0.88 -17.14
C THR A 73 -44.30 -2.13 -16.31
N ASP A 74 -44.28 -3.33 -16.90
CA ASP A 74 -43.75 -4.51 -16.20
C ASP A 74 -42.22 -4.49 -16.20
N TYR A 75 -41.65 -4.33 -15.00
CA TYR A 75 -40.21 -4.35 -14.77
C TYR A 75 -39.54 -5.65 -15.24
N ASN A 76 -40.24 -6.78 -15.23
CA ASN A 76 -39.70 -8.05 -15.74
C ASN A 76 -39.55 -8.02 -17.26
N GLU A 77 -40.46 -7.33 -17.96
CA GLU A 77 -40.44 -7.20 -19.42
C GLU A 77 -39.49 -6.11 -19.88
N GLN A 78 -39.33 -5.00 -19.14
CA GLN A 78 -38.21 -4.08 -19.34
C GLN A 78 -36.86 -4.81 -19.23
N ASN A 79 -36.69 -5.68 -18.23
CA ASN A 79 -35.47 -6.50 -18.11
C ASN A 79 -35.32 -7.51 -19.28
N ARG A 80 -36.40 -8.14 -19.74
CA ARG A 80 -36.38 -8.97 -20.94
C ARG A 80 -35.92 -8.18 -22.17
N MET A 81 -36.52 -7.01 -22.38
CA MET A 81 -36.19 -6.12 -23.49
C MET A 81 -34.71 -5.72 -23.47
N ASN A 82 -34.17 -5.34 -22.31
CA ASN A 82 -32.76 -4.97 -22.16
C ASN A 82 -31.78 -6.13 -22.38
N TYR A 83 -32.05 -7.32 -21.81
CA TYR A 83 -30.99 -8.31 -21.57
C TYR A 83 -31.26 -9.73 -22.11
N GLY A 84 -32.46 -10.00 -22.66
CA GLY A 84 -32.85 -11.32 -23.16
C GLY A 84 -33.36 -12.27 -22.08
N ILE A 85 -33.92 -13.41 -22.51
CA ILE A 85 -34.23 -14.55 -21.65
C ILE A 85 -33.02 -15.50 -21.60
N CYS A 86 -32.66 -15.94 -20.40
CA CYS A 86 -31.63 -16.98 -20.24
C CYS A 86 -32.17 -18.36 -20.67
N LYS A 87 -31.59 -18.95 -21.73
CA LYS A 87 -31.98 -20.26 -22.30
C LYS A 87 -31.84 -21.45 -21.33
N TYR A 88 -31.18 -21.28 -20.18
CA TYR A 88 -30.99 -22.33 -19.18
C TYR A 88 -32.00 -22.29 -18.02
N CYS A 89 -32.63 -21.13 -17.74
CA CYS A 89 -33.56 -20.96 -16.62
C CYS A 89 -34.87 -20.23 -16.98
N PHE A 90 -35.05 -19.84 -18.24
CA PHE A 90 -36.27 -19.24 -18.80
C PHE A 90 -36.78 -17.99 -18.07
N LYS A 91 -35.85 -17.17 -17.53
CA LYS A 91 -36.14 -15.88 -16.90
C LYS A 91 -35.34 -14.75 -17.56
N SER A 92 -35.85 -13.52 -17.46
CA SER A 92 -35.17 -12.32 -17.96
C SER A 92 -33.87 -12.06 -17.19
N ASN A 93 -32.81 -11.72 -17.92
CA ASN A 93 -31.50 -11.40 -17.35
C ASN A 93 -31.54 -10.06 -16.60
N ALA A 94 -30.69 -9.93 -15.57
CA ALA A 94 -30.22 -8.64 -15.05
C ALA A 94 -28.76 -8.42 -15.49
N SER A 95 -28.27 -7.18 -15.38
CA SER A 95 -27.08 -6.62 -16.04
C SER A 95 -25.74 -7.35 -15.85
N PHE A 96 -25.62 -8.26 -14.88
CA PHE A 96 -24.45 -9.13 -14.69
C PHE A 96 -24.93 -10.58 -14.52
N GLY A 97 -24.18 -11.53 -15.09
CA GLY A 97 -24.65 -12.90 -15.32
C GLY A 97 -25.20 -13.59 -14.07
N CYS A 98 -26.52 -13.78 -14.03
CA CYS A 98 -27.26 -14.59 -13.05
C CYS A 98 -26.90 -14.33 -11.57
N CYS A 99 -27.00 -13.08 -11.11
CA CYS A 99 -26.88 -12.78 -9.68
C CYS A 99 -28.02 -13.44 -8.87
N LYS A 100 -27.68 -14.36 -7.97
CA LYS A 100 -28.60 -15.03 -7.04
C LYS A 100 -28.95 -14.09 -5.88
N ILE A 101 -29.92 -13.19 -6.09
CA ILE A 101 -30.44 -12.31 -5.03
C ILE A 101 -31.36 -13.10 -4.09
N LYS A 102 -31.21 -12.94 -2.77
CA LYS A 102 -32.17 -13.43 -1.77
C LYS A 102 -32.53 -12.38 -0.72
N ILE A 103 -33.70 -12.57 -0.12
CA ILE A 103 -34.17 -11.77 1.02
C ILE A 103 -33.73 -12.45 2.33
N PHE A 104 -33.25 -11.65 3.28
CA PHE A 104 -32.95 -12.03 4.65
C PHE A 104 -34.14 -11.69 5.54
N LYS A 105 -34.80 -12.71 6.05
CA LYS A 105 -36.03 -12.63 6.83
C LYS A 105 -35.74 -12.55 8.32
N LYS A 106 -36.73 -12.11 9.11
CA LYS A 106 -36.61 -12.10 10.58
C LYS A 106 -36.35 -13.49 11.17
N SER A 107 -36.96 -14.55 10.60
CA SER A 107 -36.69 -15.94 10.97
C SER A 107 -35.24 -16.37 10.73
N ASP A 108 -34.50 -15.68 9.85
CA ASP A 108 -33.13 -16.07 9.51
C ASP A 108 -32.13 -15.66 10.60
N TYR A 109 -32.57 -14.86 11.58
CA TYR A 109 -31.84 -14.64 12.83
C TYR A 109 -31.86 -15.86 13.78
N GLU A 110 -32.80 -16.80 13.60
CA GLU A 110 -32.85 -18.05 14.40
C GLU A 110 -31.80 -19.07 13.94
N LEU A 111 -31.26 -18.91 12.73
CA LEU A 111 -30.14 -19.70 12.19
C LEU A 111 -28.81 -19.22 12.79
N ASN A 112 -27.88 -20.14 13.04
CA ASN A 112 -26.52 -19.78 13.44
C ASN A 112 -25.71 -19.22 12.25
N LEU A 113 -24.54 -18.63 12.52
CA LEU A 113 -23.76 -17.93 11.49
C LEU A 113 -23.31 -18.84 10.33
N GLU A 114 -22.96 -20.10 10.61
CA GLU A 114 -22.56 -21.05 9.57
C GLU A 114 -23.77 -21.54 8.76
N GLU A 115 -24.94 -21.70 9.39
CA GLU A 115 -26.20 -21.98 8.68
C GLU A 115 -26.62 -20.81 7.77
N ARG A 116 -26.46 -19.56 8.21
CA ARG A 116 -26.68 -18.37 7.36
C ARG A 116 -25.70 -18.35 6.19
N LYS A 117 -24.39 -18.51 6.46
CA LYS A 117 -23.37 -18.63 5.41
C LYS A 117 -23.72 -19.73 4.42
N LEU A 118 -24.19 -20.90 4.87
CA LEU A 118 -24.59 -22.00 3.98
C LEU A 118 -25.85 -21.66 3.17
N LYS A 119 -26.88 -21.11 3.81
CA LYS A 119 -28.17 -20.73 3.20
C LYS A 119 -28.02 -19.65 2.11
N TYR A 120 -27.03 -18.78 2.25
CA TYR A 120 -26.72 -17.70 1.34
C TYR A 120 -25.36 -17.85 0.63
N LYS A 121 -24.74 -19.04 0.68
CA LYS A 121 -23.38 -19.30 0.18
C LYS A 121 -23.19 -18.91 -1.28
N ASP A 122 -24.22 -19.15 -2.06
CA ASP A 122 -24.24 -18.88 -3.49
C ASP A 122 -24.90 -17.54 -3.85
N CYS A 123 -25.14 -16.63 -2.89
CA CYS A 123 -25.99 -15.45 -3.13
C CYS A 123 -25.18 -14.15 -3.28
N ASP A 124 -25.29 -13.51 -4.43
CA ASP A 124 -24.48 -12.34 -4.78
C ASP A 124 -24.94 -11.05 -4.09
N ILE A 125 -26.23 -10.94 -3.73
CA ILE A 125 -26.81 -9.81 -2.98
C ILE A 125 -27.84 -10.34 -1.98
N ILE A 126 -27.85 -9.77 -0.78
CA ILE A 126 -28.75 -10.17 0.32
C ILE A 126 -29.44 -8.92 0.87
N LEU A 127 -30.77 -8.83 0.75
CA LEU A 127 -31.53 -7.65 1.18
C LEU A 127 -32.35 -7.93 2.45
N CYS A 128 -32.36 -7.00 3.40
CA CYS A 128 -33.16 -7.10 4.62
C CYS A 128 -34.67 -6.95 4.32
N GLU A 129 -35.52 -7.91 4.74
CA GLU A 129 -36.96 -7.83 4.48
C GLU A 129 -37.64 -6.57 5.04
N LYS A 130 -37.08 -5.98 6.11
CA LYS A 130 -37.72 -4.90 6.87
C LYS A 130 -37.35 -3.50 6.38
N CYS A 131 -36.12 -3.29 5.91
CA CYS A 131 -35.62 -1.97 5.50
C CYS A 131 -35.11 -1.93 4.05
N ASN A 132 -35.16 -3.05 3.34
CA ASN A 132 -34.75 -3.24 1.94
C ASN A 132 -33.32 -2.77 1.59
N ARG A 133 -32.44 -2.63 2.59
CA ARG A 133 -31.00 -2.37 2.42
C ARG A 133 -30.22 -3.68 2.41
N GLU A 134 -29.03 -3.65 1.82
CA GLU A 134 -28.13 -4.80 1.81
C GLU A 134 -27.68 -5.17 3.23
N ILE A 135 -27.69 -6.47 3.51
CA ILE A 135 -27.20 -7.08 4.75
C ILE A 135 -25.67 -7.15 4.70
N ASP A 136 -25.00 -6.85 5.81
CA ASP A 136 -23.56 -7.11 5.91
C ASP A 136 -23.29 -8.61 5.76
N LYS A 137 -22.53 -8.98 4.73
CA LYS A 137 -22.18 -10.38 4.41
C LYS A 137 -21.11 -10.96 5.32
N LEU A 138 -20.39 -10.15 6.10
CA LEU A 138 -19.44 -10.65 7.11
C LEU A 138 -20.19 -11.25 8.30
N ASN A 139 -21.20 -10.53 8.81
CA ASN A 139 -21.92 -10.89 10.04
C ASN A 139 -23.35 -11.40 9.81
N TYR A 140 -23.87 -11.35 8.58
CA TYR A 140 -25.27 -11.65 8.24
C TYR A 140 -26.25 -10.92 9.16
N TYR A 141 -26.08 -9.60 9.24
CA TYR A 141 -26.72 -8.73 10.23
C TYR A 141 -27.25 -7.41 9.62
N CYS A 142 -28.38 -6.91 10.13
CA CYS A 142 -28.94 -5.60 9.75
C CYS A 142 -28.78 -4.59 10.89
N TYR A 143 -27.73 -3.77 10.82
CA TYR A 143 -27.42 -2.71 11.80
C TYR A 143 -28.53 -1.65 11.98
N ASN A 144 -29.52 -1.59 11.09
CA ASN A 144 -30.60 -0.61 11.11
C ASN A 144 -31.91 -1.13 11.74
N CYS A 145 -31.95 -2.34 12.34
CA CYS A 145 -33.23 -3.02 12.62
C CYS A 145 -33.38 -3.72 13.98
N THR A 146 -32.37 -3.76 14.85
CA THR A 146 -32.39 -4.49 16.13
C THR A 146 -32.17 -3.58 17.35
N ASN A 147 -33.04 -3.73 18.35
CA ASN A 147 -32.77 -3.28 19.73
C ASN A 147 -31.97 -4.40 20.42
N PHE A 148 -30.98 -4.05 21.24
CA PHE A 148 -30.11 -5.01 21.96
C PHE A 148 -30.66 -5.37 23.34
N ASN A 149 -30.58 -6.66 23.72
CA ASN A 149 -30.77 -7.14 25.09
C ASN A 149 -29.41 -7.32 25.78
N PHE A 150 -29.09 -6.45 26.75
CA PHE A 150 -27.85 -6.52 27.53
C PHE A 150 -28.08 -7.04 28.96
N GLU A 151 -27.14 -7.83 29.46
CA GLU A 151 -27.16 -8.44 30.80
C GLU A 151 -25.91 -8.05 31.62
N ILE A 152 -26.00 -8.17 32.95
CA ILE A 152 -24.91 -7.78 33.87
C ILE A 152 -24.28 -9.02 34.52
N PHE A 153 -22.95 -9.13 34.39
CA PHE A 153 -22.12 -10.12 35.07
C PHE A 153 -21.69 -9.61 36.43
N LYS A 154 -22.11 -10.30 37.48
CA LYS A 154 -21.94 -9.88 38.87
C LYS A 154 -20.69 -10.50 39.48
N SER A 155 -20.17 -9.87 40.53
CA SER A 155 -18.96 -10.36 41.22
C SER A 155 -19.11 -11.79 41.78
N LEU A 156 -20.33 -12.21 42.12
CA LEU A 156 -20.63 -13.57 42.58
C LEU A 156 -20.55 -14.64 41.47
N ASP A 157 -20.60 -14.25 40.20
CA ASP A 157 -20.59 -15.19 39.07
C ASP A 157 -19.19 -15.79 38.83
N TYR A 158 -18.15 -15.23 39.46
CA TYR A 158 -16.84 -15.86 39.55
C TYR A 158 -16.83 -17.15 40.40
N ASN A 159 -17.85 -17.41 41.21
CA ASN A 159 -17.99 -18.69 41.91
C ASN A 159 -18.42 -19.84 41.00
N LEU A 160 -19.06 -19.53 39.87
CA LEU A 160 -19.47 -20.51 38.87
C LEU A 160 -18.25 -20.95 38.05
N ASN A 161 -18.22 -22.22 37.63
CA ASN A 161 -17.24 -22.70 36.65
C ASN A 161 -17.60 -22.23 35.23
N LEU A 162 -16.68 -22.38 34.27
CA LEU A 162 -16.87 -21.88 32.89
C LEU A 162 -18.10 -22.46 32.18
N LYS A 163 -18.51 -23.70 32.51
CA LYS A 163 -19.69 -24.35 31.93
C LYS A 163 -20.98 -23.72 32.46
N GLU A 164 -21.06 -23.51 33.78
CA GLU A 164 -22.20 -22.87 34.43
C GLU A 164 -22.38 -21.41 33.97
N ARG A 165 -21.29 -20.66 33.76
CA ARG A 165 -21.35 -19.30 33.22
C ARG A 165 -21.87 -19.27 31.77
N LYS A 166 -21.47 -20.26 30.96
CA LYS A 166 -21.97 -20.46 29.59
C LYS A 166 -23.48 -20.70 29.58
N GLU A 167 -23.96 -21.61 30.42
CA GLU A 167 -25.39 -21.90 30.56
C GLU A 167 -26.17 -20.67 31.07
N LYS A 168 -25.64 -19.91 32.04
CA LYS A 168 -26.29 -18.72 32.62
C LYS A 168 -26.49 -17.57 31.62
N TYR A 169 -25.52 -17.33 30.73
CA TYR A 169 -25.49 -16.15 29.85
C TYR A 169 -25.70 -16.49 28.36
N ASN A 170 -26.18 -17.70 28.06
CA ASN A 170 -26.34 -18.20 26.70
C ASN A 170 -27.22 -17.30 25.80
N ASP A 171 -28.29 -16.72 26.36
CA ASP A 171 -29.39 -16.11 25.61
C ASP A 171 -29.36 -14.55 25.56
N CYS A 172 -28.31 -13.92 26.09
CA CYS A 172 -28.15 -12.46 26.05
C CYS A 172 -27.33 -12.01 24.82
N ASP A 173 -27.55 -10.79 24.29
CA ASP A 173 -26.74 -10.27 23.18
C ASP A 173 -25.35 -9.87 23.68
N ASP A 174 -25.30 -9.06 24.75
CA ASP A 174 -24.09 -8.51 25.34
C ASP A 174 -24.07 -8.65 26.86
N ILE A 175 -22.88 -8.92 27.42
CA ILE A 175 -22.63 -9.05 28.86
C ILE A 175 -21.72 -7.90 29.31
N LEU A 176 -22.13 -7.13 30.32
CA LEU A 176 -21.31 -6.06 30.92
C LEU A 176 -20.86 -6.44 32.34
N CYS A 177 -19.59 -6.18 32.68
CA CYS A 177 -19.07 -6.41 34.02
C CYS A 177 -19.58 -5.35 35.01
N GLU A 178 -20.19 -5.79 36.12
CA GLU A 178 -20.66 -4.96 37.22
C GLU A 178 -19.60 -3.96 37.74
N ASN A 179 -18.34 -4.39 37.86
CA ASN A 179 -17.29 -3.62 38.55
C ASN A 179 -16.58 -2.58 37.68
N CYS A 180 -16.72 -2.62 36.35
CA CYS A 180 -16.00 -1.70 35.45
C CYS A 180 -16.76 -1.32 34.18
N SER A 181 -18.00 -1.79 34.03
CA SER A 181 -18.89 -1.57 32.88
C SER A 181 -18.30 -1.96 31.51
N GLN A 182 -17.23 -2.75 31.50
CA GLN A 182 -16.62 -3.27 30.28
C GLN A 182 -17.36 -4.52 29.81
N LYS A 183 -17.46 -4.67 28.49
CA LYS A 183 -18.02 -5.87 27.86
C LYS A 183 -17.16 -7.10 28.21
N ILE A 184 -17.82 -8.19 28.59
CA ILE A 184 -17.18 -9.48 28.85
C ILE A 184 -17.16 -10.31 27.57
N ASP A 185 -16.03 -10.98 27.33
CA ASP A 185 -15.87 -11.90 26.21
C ASP A 185 -16.66 -13.20 26.46
N LYS A 186 -17.48 -13.60 25.48
CA LYS A 186 -18.26 -14.84 25.50
C LYS A 186 -17.45 -16.10 25.18
N GLN A 187 -16.14 -16.00 24.92
CA GLN A 187 -15.26 -17.17 24.90
C GLN A 187 -14.88 -17.58 26.34
N ASP A 188 -14.57 -16.57 27.15
CA ASP A 188 -13.87 -16.68 28.43
C ASP A 188 -14.79 -16.53 29.66
N PHE A 189 -15.89 -15.77 29.57
CA PHE A 189 -16.82 -15.50 30.68
C PHE A 189 -16.15 -15.02 31.98
N TYR A 190 -15.14 -14.16 31.87
CA TYR A 190 -14.64 -13.33 32.97
C TYR A 190 -14.22 -11.95 32.46
N CYS A 191 -14.22 -10.94 33.32
CA CYS A 191 -13.77 -9.62 32.91
C CYS A 191 -12.24 -9.53 32.91
N ILE A 192 -11.64 -9.52 31.71
CA ILE A 192 -10.19 -9.37 31.50
C ILE A 192 -9.65 -8.11 32.21
N PHE A 193 -10.38 -6.99 32.17
CA PHE A 193 -9.94 -5.73 32.78
C PHE A 193 -9.85 -5.80 34.32
N CYS A 194 -10.80 -6.48 34.96
CA CYS A 194 -10.73 -6.77 36.39
C CYS A 194 -9.65 -7.82 36.70
N TYR A 195 -9.53 -8.87 35.88
CA TYR A 195 -8.56 -9.94 36.05
C TYR A 195 -7.11 -9.42 36.00
N VAL A 196 -6.78 -8.51 35.08
CA VAL A 196 -5.45 -7.90 35.00
C VAL A 196 -5.14 -7.07 36.25
N LYS A 197 -6.14 -6.39 36.82
CA LYS A 197 -6.00 -5.52 38.00
C LYS A 197 -5.99 -6.26 39.35
N GLU A 198 -6.54 -7.46 39.43
CA GLU A 198 -6.55 -8.24 40.67
C GLU A 198 -5.12 -8.64 41.06
N THR A 199 -4.77 -8.48 42.34
CA THR A 199 -3.45 -8.79 42.90
C THR A 199 -3.47 -10.02 43.80
N ASP A 200 -4.66 -10.43 44.25
CA ASP A 200 -4.90 -11.66 44.99
C ASP A 200 -4.91 -12.86 44.03
N TYR A 201 -3.95 -13.76 44.19
CA TYR A 201 -3.74 -14.91 43.32
C TYR A 201 -4.87 -15.95 43.41
N ASN A 202 -5.49 -16.10 44.59
CA ASN A 202 -6.63 -17.00 44.77
C ASN A 202 -7.85 -16.45 44.02
N LYS A 203 -8.09 -15.13 44.10
CA LYS A 203 -9.14 -14.47 43.31
C LYS A 203 -8.87 -14.55 41.81
N LYS A 204 -7.63 -14.42 41.35
CA LYS A 204 -7.26 -14.66 39.94
C LYS A 204 -7.61 -16.07 39.47
N GLY A 205 -7.24 -17.11 40.24
CA GLY A 205 -7.64 -18.49 39.96
C GLY A 205 -9.16 -18.65 39.86
N GLN A 206 -9.88 -18.11 40.86
CA GLN A 206 -11.34 -18.14 40.94
C GLN A 206 -12.01 -17.41 39.76
N MET A 207 -11.48 -16.25 39.35
CA MET A 207 -12.00 -15.51 38.20
C MET A 207 -11.93 -16.29 36.90
N LYS A 208 -10.84 -17.03 36.65
CA LYS A 208 -10.64 -17.76 35.38
C LYS A 208 -11.24 -19.17 35.38
N TYR A 209 -11.15 -19.91 36.49
CA TYR A 209 -11.54 -21.34 36.56
C TYR A 209 -12.75 -21.63 37.45
N GLY A 210 -13.22 -20.65 38.22
CA GLY A 210 -14.17 -20.91 39.32
C GLY A 210 -13.47 -21.54 40.52
N SER A 211 -14.21 -22.27 41.35
CA SER A 211 -13.68 -22.87 42.59
C SER A 211 -12.73 -24.05 42.41
N ASN A 212 -12.55 -24.59 41.19
CA ASN A 212 -11.81 -25.82 40.91
C ASN A 212 -10.45 -25.61 40.21
N PHE A 213 -9.51 -24.94 40.88
CA PHE A 213 -8.12 -24.80 40.39
C PHE A 213 -7.10 -25.29 41.43
N GLY A 214 -5.98 -25.80 40.94
CA GLY A 214 -4.87 -26.28 41.76
C GLY A 214 -3.78 -25.24 41.94
N ILE A 215 -3.05 -25.33 43.06
CA ILE A 215 -1.80 -24.60 43.29
C ILE A 215 -0.64 -25.60 43.21
N PHE A 216 0.40 -25.26 42.47
CA PHE A 216 1.63 -26.04 42.29
C PHE A 216 2.75 -25.45 43.15
N ASN A 217 3.29 -26.29 44.02
CA ASN A 217 4.20 -25.87 45.06
C ASN A 217 5.66 -26.18 44.67
N ILE A 218 6.64 -25.45 45.21
CA ILE A 218 8.07 -25.71 44.99
C ILE A 218 8.43 -27.15 45.36
N LEU A 219 7.83 -27.66 46.43
CA LEU A 219 8.07 -29.04 46.89
C LEU A 219 7.62 -30.10 45.89
N ASP A 220 6.76 -29.76 44.91
CA ASP A 220 6.34 -30.68 43.85
C ASP A 220 7.43 -30.90 42.78
N TYR A 221 8.50 -30.11 42.78
CA TYR A 221 9.71 -30.44 42.01
C TYR A 221 10.41 -31.71 42.50
N ASN A 222 10.16 -32.14 43.76
CA ASN A 222 10.66 -33.42 44.26
C ASN A 222 9.86 -34.63 43.76
N LEU A 223 8.68 -34.41 43.14
CA LEU A 223 7.89 -35.45 42.49
C LEU A 223 8.37 -35.62 41.05
N ASN A 224 8.34 -36.85 40.53
CA ASN A 224 8.59 -37.10 39.11
C ASN A 224 7.39 -36.68 38.24
N LEU A 225 7.59 -36.59 36.91
CA LEU A 225 6.59 -36.06 36.00
C LEU A 225 5.25 -36.83 36.01
N GLU A 226 5.26 -38.16 36.20
CA GLU A 226 4.03 -38.96 36.25
C GLU A 226 3.26 -38.78 37.57
N GLU A 227 3.97 -38.63 38.69
CA GLU A 227 3.38 -38.26 39.98
C GLU A 227 2.71 -36.88 39.93
N ARG A 228 3.36 -35.89 39.29
CA ARG A 228 2.77 -34.56 39.06
C ARG A 228 1.49 -34.65 38.22
N LYS A 229 1.49 -35.47 37.15
CA LYS A 229 0.30 -35.68 36.28
C LYS A 229 -0.88 -36.26 37.04
N LEU A 230 -0.62 -37.22 37.92
CA LEU A 230 -1.65 -37.80 38.79
C LEU A 230 -2.18 -36.77 39.81
N LYS A 231 -1.29 -36.01 40.46
CA LYS A 231 -1.66 -35.00 41.48
C LYS A 231 -2.58 -33.90 40.94
N TYR A 232 -2.38 -33.46 39.69
CA TYR A 232 -3.09 -32.30 39.12
C TYR A 232 -4.17 -32.64 38.07
N LYS A 233 -4.50 -33.92 37.91
CA LYS A 233 -5.37 -34.42 36.84
C LYS A 233 -6.76 -33.76 36.79
N ASP A 234 -7.39 -33.59 37.95
CA ASP A 234 -8.82 -33.27 38.05
C ASP A 234 -9.13 -31.78 38.30
N PHE A 235 -8.11 -30.92 38.33
CA PHE A 235 -8.27 -29.45 38.41
C PHE A 235 -8.47 -28.83 37.02
N ASP A 236 -9.30 -27.80 36.91
CA ASP A 236 -9.55 -27.11 35.62
C ASP A 236 -8.35 -26.26 35.17
N GLY A 237 -7.65 -25.61 36.12
CA GLY A 237 -6.40 -24.89 35.90
C GLY A 237 -5.39 -25.12 37.02
N ILE A 238 -4.10 -24.81 36.78
CA ILE A 238 -3.03 -24.92 37.76
C ILE A 238 -2.23 -23.62 37.78
N LEU A 239 -2.05 -23.01 38.96
CA LEU A 239 -1.21 -21.82 39.16
C LEU A 239 0.01 -22.18 40.02
N CYS A 240 1.18 -21.64 39.71
CA CYS A 240 2.38 -21.83 40.54
C CYS A 240 2.41 -20.84 41.72
N GLU A 241 2.75 -21.32 42.93
CA GLU A 241 2.80 -20.49 44.14
C GLU A 241 3.85 -19.35 44.06
N GLU A 242 4.98 -19.59 43.39
CA GLU A 242 6.07 -18.62 43.28
C GLU A 242 5.85 -17.56 42.19
N CYS A 243 5.47 -18.01 40.99
CA CYS A 243 5.44 -17.15 39.80
C CYS A 243 4.04 -16.58 39.49
N ASN A 244 2.99 -17.08 40.14
CA ASN A 244 1.57 -16.80 39.83
C ASN A 244 1.20 -16.97 38.34
N GLN A 245 2.01 -17.73 37.59
CA GLN A 245 1.74 -18.09 36.20
C GLN A 245 1.02 -19.44 36.14
N GLU A 246 0.24 -19.60 35.08
CA GLU A 246 -0.40 -20.86 34.74
C GLU A 246 0.64 -21.92 34.35
N ILE A 247 0.53 -23.11 34.94
CA ILE A 247 1.38 -24.25 34.60
C ILE A 247 0.71 -25.07 33.51
N ASN A 248 1.47 -25.33 32.45
CA ASN A 248 1.03 -26.19 31.36
C ASN A 248 0.92 -27.65 31.85
N LYS A 249 -0.30 -28.21 31.78
CA LYS A 249 -0.63 -29.59 32.19
C LYS A 249 0.16 -30.67 31.44
N GLN A 250 0.76 -30.36 30.30
CA GLN A 250 1.61 -31.29 29.53
C GLN A 250 2.99 -31.50 30.18
N TYR A 251 3.55 -30.47 30.83
CA TYR A 251 4.95 -30.45 31.28
C TYR A 251 5.11 -30.31 32.81
N LEU A 252 4.13 -29.71 33.50
CA LEU A 252 4.06 -29.64 34.97
C LEU A 252 5.34 -29.14 35.67
N TYR A 253 5.82 -27.99 35.20
CA TYR A 253 6.76 -27.09 35.88
C TYR A 253 6.42 -25.62 35.56
N CYS A 254 6.74 -24.65 36.43
CA CYS A 254 6.61 -23.23 36.06
C CYS A 254 7.77 -22.81 35.15
N PHE A 255 7.49 -22.66 33.85
CA PHE A 255 8.44 -22.19 32.84
C PHE A 255 9.08 -20.83 33.21
N HIS A 256 8.33 -19.94 33.86
CA HIS A 256 8.85 -18.65 34.33
C HIS A 256 9.80 -18.78 35.55
N CYS A 257 9.64 -19.79 36.41
CA CYS A 257 10.64 -20.10 37.44
C CYS A 257 11.86 -20.76 36.82
N TYR A 258 11.65 -21.73 35.92
CA TYR A 258 12.72 -22.44 35.22
C TYR A 258 13.65 -21.50 34.44
N THR A 259 13.09 -20.50 33.74
CA THR A 259 13.89 -19.51 33.00
C THR A 259 14.64 -18.52 33.90
N LYS A 260 14.20 -18.32 35.15
CA LYS A 260 14.86 -17.44 36.15
C LYS A 260 15.89 -18.15 37.03
N GLU A 261 15.80 -19.47 37.18
CA GLU A 261 16.78 -20.24 37.95
C GLU A 261 18.15 -20.20 37.25
N THR A 262 19.22 -19.97 38.00
CA THR A 262 20.60 -19.84 37.50
C THR A 262 21.48 -21.02 37.88
N ASP A 263 21.05 -21.83 38.86
CA ASP A 263 21.67 -23.10 39.22
C ASP A 263 21.22 -24.21 38.25
N ASN A 264 22.16 -24.71 37.43
CA ASN A 264 21.86 -25.77 36.46
C ASN A 264 21.36 -27.05 37.14
N ASN A 265 21.87 -27.42 38.33
CA ASN A 265 21.39 -28.62 39.03
C ASN A 265 19.93 -28.46 39.48
N LYS A 266 19.50 -27.24 39.81
CA LYS A 266 18.09 -26.97 40.10
C LYS A 266 17.24 -26.97 38.83
N LYS A 267 17.73 -26.44 37.71
CA LYS A 267 17.05 -26.54 36.41
C LYS A 267 16.81 -27.99 36.00
N ASP A 268 17.83 -28.84 36.11
CA ASP A 268 17.74 -30.25 35.75
C ASP A 268 16.80 -31.00 36.73
N ASN A 269 16.78 -30.63 38.01
CA ASN A 269 15.78 -31.11 38.97
C ASN A 269 14.34 -30.62 38.68
N MET A 270 14.17 -29.46 38.06
CA MET A 270 12.84 -28.94 37.69
C MET A 270 12.24 -29.69 36.49
N THR A 271 13.08 -30.15 35.55
CA THR A 271 12.66 -30.89 34.35
C THR A 271 12.60 -32.41 34.57
N ASP A 272 13.66 -33.01 35.11
CA ASP A 272 13.89 -34.47 35.03
C ASP A 272 14.06 -35.14 36.40
N GLY A 273 14.57 -34.41 37.40
CA GLY A 273 14.91 -34.96 38.72
C GLY A 273 16.33 -35.55 38.78
N THR A 274 16.78 -35.90 39.99
CA THR A 274 18.19 -36.22 40.28
C THR A 274 18.72 -37.48 39.56
N THR A 275 19.85 -37.38 38.84
CA THR A 275 20.56 -38.46 38.11
C THR A 275 22.04 -38.60 38.54
N GLN A 276 22.74 -39.69 38.16
CA GLN A 276 24.11 -40.01 38.63
C GLN A 276 25.15 -40.02 37.48
N VAL A 277 26.33 -39.40 37.71
CA VAL A 277 27.39 -39.20 36.69
C VAL A 277 28.72 -39.82 37.12
N GLY A 278 29.43 -40.47 36.18
CA GLY A 278 30.70 -41.17 36.39
C GLY A 278 31.89 -40.57 35.62
N ILE A 279 33.12 -40.86 36.07
CA ILE A 279 34.38 -40.37 35.47
C ILE A 279 35.26 -41.55 35.02
N PHE A 280 35.74 -41.48 33.79
CA PHE A 280 36.58 -42.47 33.09
C PHE A 280 38.05 -42.06 33.09
N LYS A 281 38.91 -42.94 33.59
CA LYS A 281 40.33 -42.64 33.85
C LYS A 281 41.25 -43.13 32.75
N ILE A 282 42.45 -42.55 32.64
CA ILE A 282 43.50 -43.05 31.73
C ILE A 282 43.85 -44.50 32.07
N SER A 283 43.90 -44.85 33.36
CA SER A 283 44.14 -46.24 33.80
C SER A 283 43.09 -47.23 33.28
N ASP A 284 41.89 -46.76 32.89
CA ASP A 284 40.83 -47.64 32.39
C ASP A 284 41.06 -48.09 30.93
N TYR A 285 42.05 -47.52 30.23
CA TYR A 285 42.54 -48.09 28.96
C TYR A 285 43.21 -49.45 29.13
N GLU A 286 43.73 -49.76 30.32
CA GLU A 286 44.32 -51.08 30.64
C GLU A 286 43.23 -52.15 30.85
N LEU A 287 41.98 -51.75 31.12
CA LEU A 287 40.83 -52.65 31.22
C LEU A 287 40.33 -53.06 29.84
N ASN A 288 39.91 -54.31 29.69
CA ASN A 288 39.26 -54.76 28.45
C ASN A 288 37.83 -54.20 28.34
N LEU A 289 37.26 -54.26 27.13
CA LEU A 289 35.95 -53.66 26.83
C LEU A 289 34.80 -54.24 27.67
N LYS A 290 34.92 -55.48 28.17
CA LYS A 290 33.90 -56.11 29.02
C LYS A 290 33.95 -55.58 30.45
N GLU A 291 35.15 -55.39 30.99
CA GLU A 291 35.38 -54.79 32.32
C GLU A 291 34.93 -53.33 32.36
N ARG A 292 35.24 -52.53 31.34
CA ARG A 292 34.77 -51.13 31.23
C ARG A 292 33.24 -51.03 31.21
N LYS A 293 32.56 -51.95 30.52
CA LYS A 293 31.09 -52.00 30.47
C LYS A 293 30.43 -52.30 31.80
N GLU A 294 31.01 -53.18 32.61
CA GLU A 294 30.45 -53.48 33.94
C GLU A 294 30.78 -52.38 34.96
N LYS A 295 31.99 -51.78 34.88
CA LYS A 295 32.44 -50.69 35.78
C LYS A 295 31.55 -49.43 35.73
N TYR A 296 30.99 -49.12 34.56
CA TYR A 296 30.24 -47.88 34.32
C TYR A 296 28.74 -48.10 34.03
N LYS A 297 28.22 -49.28 34.35
CA LYS A 297 26.88 -49.76 34.01
C LYS A 297 25.73 -48.95 34.61
N ASP A 298 25.94 -48.41 35.81
CA ASP A 298 24.91 -47.73 36.61
C ASP A 298 25.04 -46.19 36.59
N TYR A 299 25.83 -45.63 35.65
CA TYR A 299 26.01 -44.19 35.48
C TYR A 299 25.34 -43.71 34.18
N ASP A 300 24.53 -42.65 34.28
CA ASP A 300 23.79 -42.11 33.13
C ASP A 300 24.74 -41.47 32.11
N ASN A 301 25.79 -40.79 32.59
CA ASN A 301 26.82 -40.12 31.78
C ASN A 301 28.24 -40.44 32.27
N ILE A 302 29.20 -40.50 31.34
CA ILE A 302 30.59 -40.90 31.58
C ILE A 302 31.55 -39.91 30.90
N LEU A 303 32.36 -39.18 31.68
CA LEU A 303 33.29 -38.16 31.17
C LEU A 303 34.76 -38.60 31.28
N CYS A 304 35.58 -38.27 30.30
CA CYS A 304 37.03 -38.53 30.29
C CYS A 304 37.79 -37.60 31.25
N GLU A 305 38.63 -38.13 32.13
CA GLU A 305 39.34 -37.31 33.14
C GLU A 305 40.30 -36.26 32.55
N GLU A 306 40.87 -36.51 31.36
CA GLU A 306 41.88 -35.62 30.74
C GLU A 306 41.28 -34.45 29.95
N CYS A 307 40.19 -34.69 29.20
CA CYS A 307 39.63 -33.70 28.27
C CYS A 307 38.19 -33.31 28.59
N ASN A 308 37.59 -33.91 29.63
CA ASN A 308 36.23 -33.70 30.11
C ASN A 308 35.13 -33.90 29.03
N GLN A 309 35.44 -34.62 27.94
CA GLN A 309 34.48 -35.01 26.90
C GLN A 309 33.80 -36.34 27.24
N GLU A 310 32.59 -36.56 26.73
CA GLU A 310 31.87 -37.82 26.92
C GLU A 310 32.62 -38.98 26.24
N ILE A 311 32.68 -40.12 26.95
CA ILE A 311 33.27 -41.37 26.45
C ILE A 311 32.29 -42.07 25.51
N ASP A 312 32.79 -42.60 24.39
CA ASP A 312 32.00 -43.42 23.48
C ASP A 312 31.45 -44.67 24.22
N LYS A 313 30.15 -44.73 24.46
CA LYS A 313 29.49 -45.83 25.21
C LYS A 313 29.46 -47.18 24.46
N LYS A 314 29.95 -47.26 23.21
CA LYS A 314 30.03 -48.52 22.42
C LYS A 314 31.41 -49.19 22.59
N TYR A 315 32.48 -48.40 22.59
CA TYR A 315 33.89 -48.84 22.60
C TYR A 315 34.68 -48.39 23.85
N TYR A 316 34.10 -47.54 24.69
CA TYR A 316 34.64 -47.03 25.95
C TYR A 316 36.04 -46.39 25.82
N TYR A 317 36.22 -45.48 24.86
CA TYR A 317 37.43 -44.67 24.74
C TYR A 317 37.13 -43.21 24.38
N CYS A 318 38.14 -42.34 24.53
CA CYS A 318 38.08 -40.94 24.11
C CYS A 318 38.63 -40.78 22.69
N ASN A 319 37.79 -40.28 21.78
CA ASN A 319 38.13 -40.07 20.37
C ASN A 319 39.26 -39.05 20.12
N TYR A 320 39.65 -38.27 21.12
CA TYR A 320 40.62 -37.17 20.98
C TYR A 320 42.05 -37.51 21.46
N CYS A 321 42.27 -38.66 22.12
CA CYS A 321 43.51 -38.94 22.87
C CYS A 321 44.33 -40.14 22.37
N TYR A 322 44.12 -40.64 21.15
CA TYR A 322 44.72 -41.89 20.63
C TYR A 322 45.42 -41.71 19.27
N ASN A 323 46.67 -42.21 19.09
CA ASN A 323 47.52 -41.99 17.89
C ASN A 323 48.50 -43.16 17.59
N GLY A 324 48.86 -43.42 16.32
CA GLY A 324 49.82 -44.46 15.90
C GLY A 324 50.45 -44.29 14.49
N THR A 325 51.59 -44.94 14.19
CA THR A 325 52.44 -44.81 12.96
C THR A 325 53.21 -46.13 12.61
N ILE A 326 53.71 -46.43 11.39
CA ILE A 326 55.07 -46.09 10.82
C ILE A 326 55.32 -46.70 9.38
N ASN A 327 56.22 -46.08 8.56
CA ASN A 327 57.04 -46.52 7.37
C ASN A 327 56.47 -46.98 5.99
N GLY A 328 56.97 -46.36 4.90
CA GLY A 328 58.04 -47.05 4.13
C GLY A 328 58.09 -47.06 2.60
N SER A 329 57.00 -47.08 1.82
CA SER A 329 57.07 -47.35 0.37
C SER A 329 55.88 -46.80 -0.47
N CYS A 330 56.03 -46.76 -1.80
CA CYS A 330 55.14 -46.01 -2.71
C CYS A 330 53.68 -46.51 -2.66
N LYS A 331 52.74 -45.58 -2.56
CA LYS A 331 51.51 -45.77 -1.79
C LYS A 331 50.26 -46.25 -2.56
N VAL A 332 50.41 -46.80 -3.78
CA VAL A 332 49.24 -47.20 -4.61
C VAL A 332 49.39 -48.56 -5.30
N CYS A 333 50.48 -48.84 -6.01
CA CYS A 333 50.54 -49.99 -6.94
C CYS A 333 51.92 -50.68 -6.97
N PHE A 334 52.14 -51.63 -6.06
CA PHE A 334 53.31 -52.51 -6.14
C PHE A 334 53.19 -53.52 -7.31
N ILE A 335 53.77 -53.16 -8.46
CA ILE A 335 54.39 -53.98 -9.54
C ILE A 335 54.14 -53.31 -10.90
N GLY A 336 55.21 -53.17 -11.69
CA GLY A 336 55.19 -53.24 -13.17
C GLY A 336 54.53 -52.10 -13.95
N ASN A 337 55.29 -51.49 -14.87
CA ASN A 337 54.80 -50.55 -15.87
C ASN A 337 53.53 -51.05 -16.59
N ASP A 338 52.43 -50.30 -16.46
CA ASP A 338 51.32 -50.28 -17.42
C ASP A 338 50.70 -48.87 -17.42
N ASP A 339 50.29 -48.39 -18.60
CA ASP A 339 49.95 -46.98 -18.87
C ASP A 339 48.71 -46.43 -18.11
N ASN A 340 48.03 -47.26 -17.32
CA ASN A 340 46.83 -46.88 -16.56
C ASN A 340 47.10 -46.00 -15.32
N CYS A 341 48.35 -45.91 -14.85
CA CYS A 341 48.67 -45.10 -13.66
C CYS A 341 48.46 -43.60 -13.92
N CYS A 342 48.77 -43.11 -15.12
CA CYS A 342 48.60 -41.70 -15.48
C CYS A 342 47.11 -41.29 -15.51
N SER A 343 46.23 -42.15 -16.02
CA SER A 343 44.79 -41.89 -16.11
C SER A 343 44.13 -41.67 -14.74
N PHE A 344 44.60 -42.35 -13.69
CA PHE A 344 44.10 -42.11 -12.32
C PHE A 344 44.64 -40.80 -11.73
N HIS A 345 45.86 -40.39 -12.08
CA HIS A 345 46.42 -39.11 -11.61
C HIS A 345 45.73 -37.91 -12.27
N GLU A 346 45.49 -37.96 -13.58
CA GLU A 346 44.67 -36.97 -14.30
C GLU A 346 43.25 -36.88 -13.73
N PHE A 347 42.63 -38.03 -13.43
CA PHE A 347 41.31 -38.10 -12.81
C PHE A 347 41.29 -37.50 -11.40
N GLN A 348 42.29 -37.79 -10.57
CA GLN A 348 42.41 -37.24 -9.22
C GLN A 348 42.64 -35.72 -9.26
N GLN A 349 43.47 -35.23 -10.18
CA GLN A 349 43.72 -33.80 -10.38
C GLN A 349 42.46 -33.07 -10.91
N PHE A 350 41.66 -33.72 -11.77
CA PHE A 350 40.33 -33.22 -12.14
C PHE A 350 39.37 -33.17 -10.93
N LEU A 351 39.35 -34.21 -10.08
CA LEU A 351 38.50 -34.24 -8.89
C LEU A 351 38.90 -33.17 -7.86
N GLU A 352 40.20 -32.90 -7.69
CA GLU A 352 40.72 -31.83 -6.85
C GLU A 352 40.35 -30.44 -7.40
N ASN A 353 40.48 -30.23 -8.72
CA ASN A 353 40.04 -29.00 -9.38
C ASN A 353 38.51 -28.79 -9.29
N PHE A 354 37.71 -29.86 -9.44
CA PHE A 354 36.25 -29.80 -9.30
C PHE A 354 35.83 -29.51 -7.86
N ASN A 355 36.41 -30.18 -6.86
CA ASN A 355 36.14 -29.89 -5.46
C ASN A 355 36.57 -28.46 -5.07
N LYS A 356 37.74 -28.01 -5.54
CA LYS A 356 38.21 -26.63 -5.36
C LYS A 356 37.22 -25.63 -5.96
N TRP A 357 36.76 -25.85 -7.20
CA TRP A 357 35.75 -25.00 -7.84
C TRP A 357 34.41 -24.99 -7.08
N VAL A 358 33.95 -26.15 -6.57
CA VAL A 358 32.76 -26.23 -5.70
C VAL A 358 32.97 -25.47 -4.39
N SER A 359 34.18 -25.47 -3.83
CA SER A 359 34.53 -24.66 -2.64
C SER A 359 34.55 -23.15 -2.94
N GLU A 360 35.14 -22.75 -4.06
CA GLU A 360 35.25 -21.34 -4.50
C GLU A 360 33.89 -20.73 -4.89
N ASN A 361 32.88 -21.55 -5.18
CA ASN A 361 31.51 -21.12 -5.56
C ASN A 361 30.46 -21.43 -4.48
N LYS A 362 30.89 -21.75 -3.24
CA LYS A 362 30.03 -21.85 -2.05
C LYS A 362 30.15 -20.59 -1.20
N ASP A 363 29.32 -19.59 -1.50
CA ASP A 363 29.13 -18.42 -0.63
C ASP A 363 28.44 -18.81 0.69
N ASP A 364 29.22 -19.17 1.70
CA ASP A 364 28.73 -19.42 3.07
C ASP A 364 29.01 -18.24 4.04
N ASP A 365 29.85 -17.27 3.67
CA ASP A 365 30.43 -16.30 4.62
C ASP A 365 29.93 -14.85 4.43
N LEU A 366 28.67 -14.60 4.81
CA LEU A 366 28.00 -13.29 4.70
C LEU A 366 27.18 -12.86 5.95
N PHE A 367 27.36 -13.54 7.08
CA PHE A 367 26.55 -13.30 8.29
C PHE A 367 27.30 -12.52 9.38
N LYS A 368 27.32 -11.18 9.28
CA LYS A 368 27.52 -10.33 10.47
C LYS A 368 26.24 -10.35 11.32
N ARG A 369 26.23 -11.11 12.42
CA ARG A 369 25.14 -11.04 13.42
C ARG A 369 25.16 -9.68 14.13
N PRO A 370 24.08 -8.88 14.10
CA PRO A 370 23.86 -7.82 15.07
C PRO A 370 23.53 -8.46 16.43
N ILE A 371 24.13 -7.97 17.51
CA ILE A 371 23.67 -8.28 18.86
C ILE A 371 22.35 -7.52 19.08
N VAL A 372 21.31 -8.21 19.55
CA VAL A 372 19.93 -7.71 19.49
C VAL A 372 19.52 -6.98 20.76
N GLU A 373 19.09 -5.72 20.62
CA GLU A 373 18.25 -5.02 21.62
C GLU A 373 16.76 -4.93 21.23
N ILE A 374 16.39 -5.18 19.95
CA ILE A 374 15.01 -5.04 19.42
C ILE A 374 14.70 -6.15 18.40
N SER A 375 13.56 -6.83 18.57
CA SER A 375 13.03 -7.86 17.66
C SER A 375 12.77 -7.32 16.26
N ASP A 376 13.05 -8.13 15.25
CA ASP A 376 12.83 -7.80 13.84
C ASP A 376 11.36 -7.53 13.52
N TYR A 377 10.42 -8.14 14.24
CA TYR A 377 8.99 -7.89 14.09
C TYR A 377 8.49 -6.64 14.82
N ASP A 378 9.31 -6.02 15.66
CA ASP A 378 8.98 -4.75 16.31
C ASP A 378 9.55 -3.53 15.55
N LEU A 379 10.49 -3.76 14.62
CA LEU A 379 10.88 -2.78 13.60
C LEU A 379 9.82 -2.69 12.49
N ASP A 380 9.82 -1.59 11.74
CA ASP A 380 9.06 -1.48 10.49
C ASP A 380 9.89 -1.92 9.26
N GLU A 381 9.29 -1.92 8.07
CA GLU A 381 9.96 -2.36 6.84
C GLU A 381 11.21 -1.53 6.48
N ASP A 382 11.18 -0.21 6.66
CA ASP A 382 12.33 0.68 6.36
C ASP A 382 13.43 0.55 7.43
N ASP A 383 13.06 0.32 8.69
CA ASP A 383 14.00 0.05 9.79
C ASP A 383 14.67 -1.33 9.66
N ARG A 384 13.95 -2.36 9.20
CA ARG A 384 14.59 -3.62 8.76
C ARG A 384 15.54 -3.37 7.58
N ARG A 385 15.15 -2.54 6.59
CA ARG A 385 15.95 -2.28 5.39
C ARG A 385 17.30 -1.67 5.74
N GLU A 386 17.33 -0.74 6.68
CA GLU A 386 18.57 -0.17 7.17
C GLU A 386 19.40 -1.16 8.02
N LYS A 387 18.76 -1.94 8.90
CA LYS A 387 19.43 -2.94 9.77
C LYS A 387 20.13 -4.04 8.97
N TYR A 388 19.60 -4.40 7.80
CA TYR A 388 20.02 -5.58 7.03
C TYR A 388 20.44 -5.30 5.59
N LYS A 389 20.65 -4.03 5.20
CA LYS A 389 21.10 -3.63 3.86
C LYS A 389 22.34 -4.39 3.36
N ASP A 390 23.26 -4.71 4.26
CA ASP A 390 24.53 -5.40 3.97
C ASP A 390 24.42 -6.95 4.12
N CYS A 391 23.21 -7.50 4.29
CA CYS A 391 22.96 -8.92 4.54
C CYS A 391 22.11 -9.56 3.42
N ASN A 392 22.62 -10.61 2.76
CA ASN A 392 21.86 -11.31 1.71
C ASN A 392 20.67 -12.14 2.23
N TYR A 393 20.70 -12.51 3.52
CA TYR A 393 19.71 -13.35 4.19
C TYR A 393 19.41 -12.88 5.62
N ILE A 394 18.16 -13.05 6.06
CA ILE A 394 17.74 -12.92 7.46
C ILE A 394 17.19 -14.26 7.95
N LEU A 395 17.37 -14.56 9.25
CA LEU A 395 16.72 -15.67 9.93
C LEU A 395 15.37 -15.23 10.49
N CYS A 396 14.31 -15.97 10.19
CA CYS A 396 13.00 -15.73 10.80
C CYS A 396 13.02 -16.05 12.31
N GLU A 397 12.67 -15.08 13.16
CA GLU A 397 12.57 -15.30 14.62
C GLU A 397 11.48 -16.33 15.00
N LYS A 398 10.40 -16.45 14.21
CA LYS A 398 9.29 -17.40 14.48
C LYS A 398 9.58 -18.86 14.07
N CYS A 399 10.44 -19.12 13.08
CA CYS A 399 10.64 -20.47 12.53
C CYS A 399 12.09 -20.87 12.21
N GLY A 400 13.06 -19.98 12.47
CA GLY A 400 14.49 -20.23 12.23
C GLY A 400 14.92 -20.34 10.76
N LYS A 401 13.99 -20.30 9.79
CA LYS A 401 14.33 -20.41 8.37
C LYS A 401 15.00 -19.13 7.86
N LYS A 402 16.06 -19.29 7.06
CA LYS A 402 16.66 -18.23 6.24
C LYS A 402 15.65 -17.78 5.17
N TYR A 403 15.53 -16.48 4.94
CA TYR A 403 14.84 -15.89 3.79
C TYR A 403 15.69 -14.77 3.20
N HIS A 404 15.58 -14.57 1.90
CA HIS A 404 16.37 -13.56 1.18
C HIS A 404 15.89 -12.14 1.48
N TYR A 405 16.84 -11.20 1.54
CA TYR A 405 16.55 -9.81 1.90
C TYR A 405 16.68 -8.80 0.76
N ASN A 406 17.64 -9.00 -0.14
CA ASN A 406 18.14 -7.96 -1.05
C ASN A 406 17.77 -8.16 -2.54
N TYR A 407 16.82 -9.02 -2.90
CA TYR A 407 16.56 -9.35 -4.31
C TYR A 407 15.69 -8.31 -5.01
N CYS A 408 16.31 -7.54 -5.91
CA CYS A 408 15.63 -6.81 -6.97
C CYS A 408 15.64 -7.62 -8.29
N TYR A 409 14.85 -7.19 -9.26
CA TYR A 409 14.72 -7.85 -10.57
C TYR A 409 16.06 -7.96 -11.31
N ASP A 410 16.87 -6.88 -11.29
CA ASP A 410 18.16 -6.81 -11.98
C ASP A 410 19.23 -7.75 -11.37
N CYS A 411 19.08 -8.15 -10.10
CA CYS A 411 19.92 -9.17 -9.48
C CYS A 411 19.43 -10.59 -9.83
N TYR A 412 18.12 -10.79 -9.95
CA TYR A 412 17.54 -12.08 -10.38
C TYR A 412 17.97 -12.43 -11.81
N ASP A 413 17.88 -11.48 -12.76
CA ASP A 413 18.26 -11.75 -14.15
C ASP A 413 19.77 -12.05 -14.27
N ARG A 414 20.61 -11.32 -13.51
CA ARG A 414 22.06 -11.57 -13.45
C ARG A 414 22.39 -12.97 -12.89
N GLU A 415 21.79 -13.36 -11.77
CA GLU A 415 22.02 -14.68 -11.19
C GLU A 415 21.46 -15.82 -12.08
N MET A 416 20.42 -15.54 -12.88
CA MET A 416 19.89 -16.46 -13.89
C MET A 416 20.84 -16.63 -15.07
N ASP A 417 21.42 -15.55 -15.58
CA ASP A 417 22.45 -15.58 -16.62
C ASP A 417 23.70 -16.32 -16.13
N GLU A 418 24.18 -16.02 -14.92
CA GLU A 418 25.29 -16.73 -14.28
C GLU A 418 24.99 -18.24 -14.11
N LEU A 419 23.75 -18.62 -13.79
CA LEU A 419 23.33 -20.03 -13.66
C LEU A 419 23.21 -20.78 -15.00
N GLU A 420 22.74 -20.13 -16.07
CA GLU A 420 22.77 -20.74 -17.41
C GLU A 420 24.19 -20.82 -17.96
N GLU A 421 25.06 -19.82 -17.69
CA GLU A 421 26.48 -19.91 -18.00
C GLU A 421 27.15 -21.08 -17.24
N LEU A 422 26.85 -21.23 -15.93
CA LEU A 422 27.32 -22.35 -15.10
C LEU A 422 26.92 -23.71 -15.68
N LYS A 423 25.65 -23.87 -16.09
CA LYS A 423 25.16 -25.09 -16.77
C LYS A 423 25.89 -25.34 -18.08
N SER A 424 26.13 -24.30 -18.88
CA SER A 424 26.82 -24.42 -20.16
C SER A 424 28.24 -24.95 -19.99
N LYS A 425 28.93 -24.55 -18.91
CA LYS A 425 30.27 -25.01 -18.52
C LYS A 425 30.27 -26.43 -17.94
N LEU A 426 29.29 -26.79 -17.11
CA LEU A 426 29.19 -28.10 -16.46
C LEU A 426 28.74 -29.24 -17.40
N ARG A 427 27.86 -28.96 -18.37
CA ARG A 427 27.23 -29.99 -19.21
C ARG A 427 28.23 -30.83 -20.03
N PRO A 428 29.26 -30.27 -20.68
CA PRO A 428 30.27 -31.06 -21.40
C PRO A 428 31.09 -31.95 -20.44
N GLN A 429 31.52 -31.39 -19.29
CA GLN A 429 32.34 -32.12 -18.32
C GLN A 429 31.60 -33.34 -17.73
N LEU A 430 30.29 -33.22 -17.49
CA LEU A 430 29.44 -34.33 -17.07
C LEU A 430 29.31 -35.40 -18.18
N GLN A 431 29.19 -34.99 -19.44
CA GLN A 431 29.09 -35.88 -20.60
C GLN A 431 30.39 -36.68 -20.81
N ASP A 432 31.54 -36.03 -20.67
CA ASP A 432 32.87 -36.65 -20.74
C ASP A 432 33.07 -37.64 -19.58
N TYR A 433 32.64 -37.27 -18.37
CA TYR A 433 32.66 -38.13 -17.19
C TYR A 433 31.80 -39.41 -17.36
N GLU A 434 30.54 -39.27 -17.80
CA GLU A 434 29.65 -40.43 -18.06
C GLU A 434 30.24 -41.35 -19.14
N THR A 435 30.91 -40.77 -20.14
CA THR A 435 31.61 -41.50 -21.21
C THR A 435 32.85 -42.24 -20.68
N PHE A 436 33.63 -41.61 -19.81
CA PHE A 436 34.80 -42.22 -19.16
C PHE A 436 34.40 -43.36 -18.22
N TYR A 437 33.42 -43.13 -17.33
CA TYR A 437 32.86 -44.14 -16.45
C TYR A 437 32.38 -45.38 -17.23
N SER A 438 31.64 -45.16 -18.33
CA SER A 438 31.18 -46.22 -19.22
C SER A 438 32.30 -47.00 -19.89
N LYS A 439 33.46 -46.38 -20.16
CA LYS A 439 34.65 -47.06 -20.72
C LYS A 439 35.37 -47.90 -19.67
N VAL A 440 35.55 -47.39 -18.45
CA VAL A 440 36.25 -48.10 -17.36
C VAL A 440 35.44 -49.31 -16.89
N TYR A 441 34.15 -49.12 -16.58
CA TYR A 441 33.25 -50.17 -16.09
C TYR A 441 33.15 -51.38 -17.04
N ASN A 442 33.16 -51.13 -18.36
CA ASN A 442 33.11 -52.17 -19.39
C ASN A 442 34.46 -52.88 -19.63
N LYS A 443 35.59 -52.31 -19.15
CA LYS A 443 36.92 -52.94 -19.25
C LYS A 443 37.19 -53.85 -18.05
N GLU A 444 36.98 -53.35 -16.83
CA GLU A 444 37.19 -54.12 -15.58
C GLU A 444 36.36 -55.41 -15.53
N THR A 445 35.11 -55.38 -16.01
CA THR A 445 34.19 -56.52 -15.90
C THR A 445 34.52 -57.72 -16.79
N LYS A 446 35.48 -57.58 -17.72
CA LYS A 446 35.87 -58.65 -18.66
C LYS A 446 37.22 -59.31 -18.33
N GLU A 447 38.21 -58.54 -17.87
CA GLU A 447 39.56 -59.06 -17.58
C GLU A 447 39.71 -59.58 -16.13
N LEU A 448 39.00 -59.00 -15.15
CA LEU A 448 39.08 -59.41 -13.73
C LEU A 448 38.33 -60.72 -13.39
N LYS A 449 37.53 -61.27 -14.32
CA LYS A 449 36.75 -62.50 -14.06
C LYS A 449 37.54 -63.80 -14.17
N GLU A 450 38.71 -63.79 -14.80
CA GLU A 450 39.41 -65.04 -15.17
C GLU A 450 40.74 -65.27 -14.42
N LEU A 451 41.30 -64.27 -13.73
CA LEU A 451 42.58 -64.36 -13.02
C LEU A 451 42.43 -64.74 -11.53
N LYS A 452 42.58 -66.03 -11.23
CA LYS A 452 42.51 -66.58 -9.86
C LYS A 452 43.61 -66.06 -8.91
N GLU A 453 44.79 -65.75 -9.42
CA GLU A 453 45.91 -65.26 -8.58
C GLU A 453 45.63 -63.87 -7.99
N LEU A 454 44.91 -63.03 -8.73
CA LEU A 454 44.56 -61.67 -8.29
C LEU A 454 43.50 -61.70 -7.16
N GLN A 455 42.62 -62.69 -7.15
CA GLN A 455 41.70 -62.94 -6.02
C GLN A 455 42.42 -63.40 -4.75
N SER A 456 43.59 -64.05 -4.87
CA SER A 456 44.42 -64.38 -3.70
C SER A 456 45.09 -63.13 -3.14
N ILE A 457 45.65 -62.29 -4.00
CA ILE A 457 46.34 -61.04 -3.61
C ILE A 457 45.35 -60.06 -2.95
N LEU A 458 44.14 -59.90 -3.50
CA LEU A 458 43.12 -59.02 -2.92
C LEU A 458 42.69 -59.43 -1.50
N LYS A 459 42.79 -60.71 -1.16
CA LYS A 459 42.41 -61.22 0.17
C LYS A 459 43.43 -60.88 1.26
N ASP A 460 44.71 -60.78 0.90
CA ASP A 460 45.77 -60.35 1.82
C ASP A 460 45.84 -58.81 1.94
N TYR A 461 45.37 -58.07 0.92
CA TYR A 461 45.35 -56.60 0.90
C TYR A 461 44.05 -55.95 1.44
N GLU A 462 43.04 -56.75 1.80
CA GLU A 462 41.73 -56.30 2.31
C GLU A 462 41.83 -55.37 3.54
N ASN A 463 42.95 -55.40 4.27
CA ASN A 463 43.20 -54.65 5.50
C ASN A 463 43.96 -53.31 5.34
N ILE A 464 44.43 -52.95 4.14
CA ILE A 464 45.23 -51.71 3.93
C ILE A 464 44.37 -50.53 3.43
N TYR A 465 43.13 -50.78 2.99
CA TYR A 465 42.27 -49.80 2.31
C TYR A 465 41.11 -49.21 3.14
N PHE A 466 41.35 -48.88 4.43
CA PHE A 466 40.37 -48.21 5.29
C PHE A 466 40.77 -46.77 5.67
N LYS A 467 40.69 -45.86 4.69
CA LYS A 467 40.53 -44.41 4.92
C LYS A 467 39.40 -43.76 4.11
N LEU A 468 38.50 -44.60 3.62
CA LEU A 468 37.25 -44.29 2.92
C LEU A 468 36.17 -45.21 3.51
N ASP A 469 34.89 -44.84 3.45
CA ASP A 469 33.80 -45.69 3.96
C ASP A 469 33.78 -47.04 3.22
N GLY A 470 34.19 -48.10 3.92
CA GLY A 470 34.49 -49.41 3.34
C GLY A 470 33.29 -50.16 2.76
N ASN A 471 32.06 -49.67 2.94
CA ASN A 471 30.86 -50.25 2.33
C ASN A 471 30.51 -49.66 0.95
N LEU A 472 31.09 -48.50 0.61
CA LEU A 472 30.89 -47.82 -0.67
C LEU A 472 32.25 -47.51 -1.29
N GLY A 473 32.76 -48.40 -2.15
CA GLY A 473 34.03 -48.17 -2.87
C GLY A 473 34.04 -46.86 -3.66
N ILE A 474 35.24 -46.36 -4.00
CA ILE A 474 35.50 -45.02 -4.59
C ILE A 474 34.44 -44.57 -5.61
N PHE A 475 34.08 -45.41 -6.58
CA PHE A 475 33.07 -45.10 -7.59
C PHE A 475 31.68 -44.75 -7.02
N LYS A 476 31.23 -45.42 -5.95
CA LYS A 476 29.97 -45.09 -5.27
C LYS A 476 30.04 -43.75 -4.54
N GLN A 477 31.17 -43.42 -3.93
CA GLN A 477 31.35 -42.12 -3.26
C GLN A 477 31.38 -40.97 -4.28
N ILE A 478 31.99 -41.18 -5.45
CA ILE A 478 31.97 -40.17 -6.53
C ILE A 478 30.56 -40.02 -7.13
N ILE A 479 29.80 -41.12 -7.29
CA ILE A 479 28.38 -41.06 -7.67
C ILE A 479 27.59 -40.25 -6.63
N GLN A 480 27.81 -40.46 -5.33
CA GLN A 480 27.16 -39.69 -4.26
C GLN A 480 27.55 -38.19 -4.27
N GLN A 481 28.80 -37.86 -4.62
CA GLN A 481 29.27 -36.49 -4.80
C GLN A 481 28.63 -35.81 -6.04
N LEU A 482 28.43 -36.56 -7.12
CA LEU A 482 27.73 -36.11 -8.33
C LEU A 482 26.24 -35.93 -8.10
N GLU A 483 25.58 -36.89 -7.44
CA GLU A 483 24.16 -36.81 -7.09
C GLU A 483 23.88 -35.64 -6.14
N SER A 484 24.73 -35.41 -5.14
CA SER A 484 24.62 -34.25 -4.24
C SER A 484 24.87 -32.91 -4.95
N THR A 485 25.81 -32.86 -5.91
CA THR A 485 26.04 -31.63 -6.71
C THR A 485 24.89 -31.35 -7.68
N LYS A 486 24.36 -32.39 -8.33
CA LYS A 486 23.16 -32.31 -9.18
C LYS A 486 21.94 -31.89 -8.37
N TYR A 487 21.76 -32.49 -7.20
CA TYR A 487 20.71 -32.13 -6.23
C TYR A 487 20.85 -30.68 -5.75
N TYR A 488 22.07 -30.17 -5.51
CA TYR A 488 22.30 -28.77 -5.17
C TYR A 488 21.87 -27.82 -6.31
N ILE A 489 22.26 -28.11 -7.55
CA ILE A 489 21.88 -27.33 -8.74
C ILE A 489 20.36 -27.36 -8.94
N ASP A 490 19.74 -28.54 -8.87
CA ASP A 490 18.29 -28.68 -9.02
C ASP A 490 17.53 -28.03 -7.84
N THR A 491 18.08 -28.05 -6.62
CA THR A 491 17.50 -27.33 -5.46
C THR A 491 17.60 -25.81 -5.63
N LYS A 492 18.76 -25.27 -6.07
CA LYS A 492 18.91 -23.83 -6.37
C LYS A 492 17.95 -23.41 -7.50
N LYS A 493 17.80 -24.25 -8.52
CA LYS A 493 16.82 -24.08 -9.61
C LYS A 493 15.36 -24.17 -9.15
N ILE A 494 15.02 -25.04 -8.20
CA ILE A 494 13.68 -25.09 -7.59
C ILE A 494 13.43 -23.84 -6.75
N LEU A 495 14.41 -23.40 -5.96
CA LEU A 495 14.32 -22.16 -5.15
C LEU A 495 14.03 -20.93 -6.03
N ILE A 496 14.76 -20.79 -7.13
CA ILE A 496 14.59 -19.68 -8.09
C ILE A 496 13.29 -19.80 -8.88
N ASN A 497 12.86 -21.00 -9.26
CA ASN A 497 11.53 -21.20 -9.84
C ASN A 497 10.38 -20.93 -8.84
N ASN A 498 10.58 -21.17 -7.54
CA ASN A 498 9.59 -20.80 -6.52
C ASN A 498 9.47 -19.28 -6.36
N ILE A 499 10.58 -18.53 -6.49
CA ILE A 499 10.55 -17.06 -6.59
C ILE A 499 9.71 -16.62 -7.80
N ARG A 500 9.87 -17.28 -8.96
CA ARG A 500 9.09 -17.02 -10.18
C ARG A 500 7.59 -17.34 -10.02
N TYR A 501 7.24 -18.46 -9.39
CA TYR A 501 5.84 -18.92 -9.24
C TYR A 501 5.05 -18.17 -8.14
N ASN A 502 5.72 -17.58 -7.16
CA ASN A 502 5.07 -16.78 -6.11
C ASN A 502 4.76 -15.31 -6.52
N GLY A 503 4.93 -14.96 -7.79
CA GLY A 503 4.28 -13.79 -8.39
C GLY A 503 5.09 -12.48 -8.34
N VAL A 504 6.16 -12.41 -9.13
CA VAL A 504 6.88 -11.15 -9.46
C VAL A 504 6.14 -10.34 -10.54
N ASN A 505 4.99 -10.83 -11.04
CA ASN A 505 4.16 -10.15 -12.05
C ASN A 505 3.23 -9.07 -11.45
N ASP A 506 3.73 -8.25 -10.53
CA ASP A 506 3.26 -6.87 -10.34
C ASP A 506 4.27 -6.08 -9.48
N CYS A 507 4.98 -5.11 -10.08
CA CYS A 507 5.95 -4.23 -9.38
C CYS A 507 5.23 -3.15 -8.54
N GLY A 508 4.28 -3.60 -7.71
CA GLY A 508 3.48 -2.80 -6.78
C GLY A 508 3.13 -3.54 -5.48
N ARG A 509 3.33 -4.86 -5.42
CA ARG A 509 3.24 -5.62 -4.16
C ARG A 509 4.60 -5.56 -3.45
N LYS A 510 4.64 -4.75 -2.39
CA LYS A 510 5.79 -4.53 -1.49
C LYS A 510 6.65 -5.80 -1.31
N LEU A 511 7.97 -5.62 -1.37
CA LEU A 511 9.01 -6.57 -0.93
C LEU A 511 8.85 -6.85 0.58
N ARG A 512 7.83 -7.64 0.94
CA ARG A 512 7.51 -7.96 2.33
C ARG A 512 8.57 -8.91 2.88
N SER A 513 9.37 -8.39 3.82
CA SER A 513 10.50 -9.05 4.45
C SER A 513 10.11 -10.14 5.45
N TYR A 514 9.30 -11.12 5.05
CA TYR A 514 8.86 -12.22 5.91
C TYR A 514 8.88 -13.54 5.15
N CYS A 515 9.24 -14.61 5.85
CA CYS A 515 8.90 -15.98 5.46
C CYS A 515 7.39 -16.20 5.29
N ASP A 516 7.01 -17.37 4.77
CA ASP A 516 5.63 -17.89 4.71
C ASP A 516 4.87 -17.78 6.03
N CYS A 517 5.57 -17.65 7.15
CA CYS A 517 5.03 -17.37 8.47
C CYS A 517 4.09 -16.14 8.51
N TYR A 518 4.32 -15.10 7.70
CA TYR A 518 3.39 -13.96 7.58
C TYR A 518 2.12 -14.33 6.81
N ASN A 519 2.25 -15.13 5.76
CA ASN A 519 1.11 -15.61 4.97
C ASN A 519 0.22 -16.53 5.82
N ASN A 520 0.86 -17.41 6.60
CA ASN A 520 0.24 -18.33 7.55
C ASN A 520 -0.16 -17.66 8.89
N GLU A 521 0.19 -16.39 9.13
CA GLU A 521 -0.22 -15.68 10.33
C GLU A 521 -1.71 -15.31 10.21
N ILE A 522 -2.50 -15.90 11.11
CA ILE A 522 -3.95 -15.73 11.21
C ILE A 522 -4.33 -14.65 12.22
N ASN A 523 -3.45 -14.33 13.18
CA ASN A 523 -3.70 -13.28 14.15
C ASN A 523 -3.45 -11.90 13.50
N ILE A 524 -4.53 -11.13 13.32
CA ILE A 524 -4.49 -9.81 12.67
C ILE A 524 -3.52 -8.84 13.38
N ASN A 525 -3.41 -8.90 14.70
CA ASN A 525 -2.50 -8.02 15.45
C ASN A 525 -1.04 -8.44 15.28
N GLU A 526 -0.73 -9.74 15.28
CA GLU A 526 0.62 -10.21 14.94
C GLU A 526 0.96 -9.93 13.47
N LYS A 527 -0.01 -10.03 12.55
CA LYS A 527 0.18 -9.67 11.14
C LYS A 527 0.46 -8.18 10.95
N LYS A 528 -0.28 -7.30 11.65
CA LYS A 528 -0.03 -5.85 11.72
C LYS A 528 1.32 -5.53 12.36
N ARG A 529 1.67 -6.21 13.46
CA ARG A 529 2.99 -6.09 14.12
C ARG A 529 4.10 -6.42 13.13
N MET A 530 4.04 -7.58 12.48
CA MET A 530 5.03 -7.97 11.48
C MET A 530 5.14 -6.90 10.37
N GLU A 531 4.01 -6.38 9.88
CA GLU A 531 4.00 -5.38 8.79
C GLU A 531 4.49 -3.98 9.18
N PHE A 532 4.08 -3.46 10.34
CA PHE A 532 4.25 -2.05 10.74
C PHE A 532 5.16 -1.83 11.96
N GLY A 533 5.53 -2.89 12.68
CA GLY A 533 6.33 -2.84 13.91
C GLY A 533 5.53 -2.48 15.17
N LYS A 534 6.26 -2.32 16.29
CA LYS A 534 5.76 -1.77 17.56
C LYS A 534 6.58 -0.56 17.97
N CYS A 535 5.92 0.44 18.52
CA CYS A 535 6.56 1.62 19.06
C CYS A 535 7.42 1.30 20.30
N LYS A 536 8.72 1.62 20.28
CA LYS A 536 9.66 1.46 21.40
C LYS A 536 9.29 2.33 22.62
N ASP A 537 8.65 3.49 22.42
CA ASP A 537 8.27 4.41 23.50
C ASP A 537 6.97 3.98 24.25
N CYS A 538 6.05 3.24 23.62
CA CYS A 538 4.74 2.91 24.21
C CYS A 538 4.25 1.47 23.99
N SER A 539 5.06 0.62 23.35
CA SER A 539 4.82 -0.80 23.04
C SER A 539 3.56 -1.12 22.23
N GLN A 540 2.88 -0.10 21.69
CA GLN A 540 1.71 -0.28 20.81
C GLN A 540 2.16 -0.69 19.40
N ILE A 541 1.36 -1.52 18.73
CA ILE A 541 1.54 -1.84 17.32
C ILE A 541 1.22 -0.59 16.50
N ASN A 542 2.07 -0.27 15.51
CA ASN A 542 1.80 0.87 14.63
C ASN A 542 0.58 0.56 13.75
N GLU A 543 -0.30 1.54 13.56
CA GLU A 543 -1.54 1.34 12.80
C GLU A 543 -1.29 1.24 11.29
N ASP A 544 -0.24 1.93 10.81
CA ASP A 544 0.25 1.94 9.44
C ASP A 544 1.79 2.18 9.41
N LEU A 545 2.33 2.54 8.23
CA LEU A 545 3.76 2.84 8.03
C LEU A 545 4.17 4.27 8.46
N ASN A 546 3.25 5.12 8.92
CA ASN A 546 3.42 6.57 9.08
C ASN A 546 3.78 7.02 10.51
N ASP A 547 4.39 6.12 11.29
CA ASP A 547 4.85 6.28 12.69
C ASP A 547 3.76 6.11 13.78
N CYS A 548 4.19 5.93 15.02
CA CYS A 548 3.33 5.85 16.19
C CYS A 548 2.69 7.20 16.52
N LEU A 549 1.44 7.38 16.11
CA LEU A 549 0.66 8.62 16.27
C LEU A 549 0.67 9.14 17.73
N SER A 550 0.55 8.25 18.71
CA SER A 550 0.52 8.62 20.15
C SER A 550 1.87 9.11 20.72
N CYS A 551 2.99 8.77 20.07
CA CYS A 551 4.34 9.15 20.52
C CYS A 551 4.94 10.27 19.68
N LYS A 552 4.53 10.43 18.42
CA LYS A 552 4.99 11.46 17.49
C LYS A 552 4.96 12.89 18.08
N PRO A 553 3.87 13.39 18.71
CA PRO A 553 3.88 14.70 19.37
C PRO A 553 4.85 14.81 20.54
N LYS A 554 5.03 13.72 21.32
CA LYS A 554 5.96 13.69 22.46
C LYS A 554 7.41 13.76 22.01
N ARG A 555 7.73 13.15 20.85
CA ARG A 555 9.05 13.25 20.21
C ARG A 555 9.32 14.68 19.74
N PHE A 556 8.39 15.31 19.02
CA PHE A 556 8.52 16.72 18.65
C PHE A 556 8.67 17.64 19.87
N GLN A 557 7.90 17.44 20.93
CA GLN A 557 8.03 18.21 22.17
C GLN A 557 9.43 18.10 22.82
N ARG A 558 10.10 16.94 22.73
CA ARG A 558 11.51 16.78 23.15
C ARG A 558 12.47 17.56 22.24
N ASP A 559 12.13 17.71 20.97
CA ASP A 559 12.97 18.35 19.95
C ASP A 559 12.73 19.87 19.79
N PHE A 560 11.68 20.45 20.38
CA PHE A 560 11.36 21.89 20.28
C PHE A 560 12.53 22.84 20.58
N ILE A 561 13.45 22.44 21.47
CA ILE A 561 14.64 23.24 21.85
C ILE A 561 15.72 23.21 20.76
N LYS A 562 15.73 22.20 19.88
CA LYS A 562 16.79 21.96 18.88
C LYS A 562 16.68 22.83 17.62
N TRP A 563 15.52 23.44 17.37
CA TRP A 563 15.19 24.12 16.11
C TRP A 563 14.25 25.33 16.30
N THR A 564 14.72 26.33 17.07
CA THR A 564 14.03 27.62 17.24
C THR A 564 14.39 28.60 16.13
N SER A 565 13.42 29.41 15.71
CA SER A 565 13.58 30.55 14.81
C SER A 565 14.06 31.83 15.50
N GLY A 566 14.15 31.82 16.84
CA GLY A 566 14.31 33.03 17.67
C GLY A 566 13.02 33.88 17.77
N ASN A 567 12.01 33.63 16.93
CA ASN A 567 10.74 34.35 16.93
C ASN A 567 9.64 33.54 17.61
N LYS A 568 9.21 34.00 18.78
CA LYS A 568 8.20 33.33 19.62
C LYS A 568 6.85 33.09 18.93
N ILE A 569 6.48 33.88 17.92
CA ILE A 569 5.21 33.72 17.18
C ILE A 569 5.34 32.54 16.20
N ILE A 570 6.43 32.50 15.43
CA ILE A 570 6.74 31.43 14.47
C ILE A 570 6.98 30.11 15.20
N ASP A 571 7.79 30.13 16.26
CA ASP A 571 8.04 28.95 17.11
C ASP A 571 6.74 28.40 17.68
N LYS A 572 5.85 29.25 18.20
CA LYS A 572 4.55 28.81 18.72
C LYS A 572 3.67 28.20 17.62
N LEU A 573 3.59 28.81 16.44
CA LEU A 573 2.82 28.28 15.31
C LEU A 573 3.29 26.87 14.90
N ILE A 574 4.62 26.68 14.79
CA ILE A 574 5.23 25.39 14.46
C ILE A 574 4.98 24.37 15.58
N GLN A 575 5.16 24.75 16.85
CA GLN A 575 4.92 23.87 17.99
C GLN A 575 3.44 23.46 18.14
N ASP A 576 2.50 24.37 17.90
CA ASP A 576 1.06 24.09 17.95
C ASP A 576 0.62 23.20 16.78
N ASN A 577 1.21 23.36 15.58
CA ASN A 577 1.09 22.38 14.49
C ASN A 577 1.61 20.99 14.91
N GLN A 578 2.86 20.91 15.39
CA GLN A 578 3.54 19.65 15.73
C GLN A 578 2.87 18.89 16.89
N ARG A 579 2.06 19.56 17.71
CA ARG A 579 1.18 18.95 18.73
C ARG A 579 -0.06 18.27 18.14
N ILE A 580 -0.59 18.79 17.03
CA ILE A 580 -1.89 18.41 16.44
C ILE A 580 -1.70 17.54 15.19
N ALA A 581 -0.51 17.51 14.57
CA ALA A 581 -0.12 16.71 13.39
C ALA A 581 -0.06 15.17 13.63
N VAL A 582 -0.96 14.68 14.49
CA VAL A 582 -1.19 13.29 14.87
C VAL A 582 -1.88 12.51 13.75
N GLU A 583 -2.70 13.15 12.92
CA GLU A 583 -3.64 12.43 12.05
C GLU A 583 -3.31 12.50 10.54
N LYS A 584 -2.50 13.47 10.06
CA LYS A 584 -2.28 13.71 8.62
C LYS A 584 -0.87 14.25 8.28
N TYR A 585 -0.60 14.36 6.97
CA TYR A 585 0.68 14.73 6.31
C TYR A 585 1.13 16.21 6.48
N GLU A 586 0.72 16.82 7.59
CA GLU A 586 0.55 18.28 7.77
C GLU A 586 1.68 18.90 8.63
N LEU A 587 2.87 18.30 8.63
CA LEU A 587 3.98 18.75 9.49
C LEU A 587 4.60 20.06 8.98
N LEU A 588 4.62 21.09 9.83
CA LEU A 588 5.44 22.28 9.65
C LEU A 588 6.77 22.14 10.41
N GLU A 589 7.86 22.55 9.78
CA GLU A 589 9.21 22.56 10.34
C GLU A 589 9.79 23.99 10.37
N TRP A 590 10.70 24.24 11.32
CA TRP A 590 11.67 25.34 11.15
C TRP A 590 12.85 24.79 10.37
N ILE A 591 13.15 25.38 9.23
CA ILE A 591 14.19 24.87 8.32
C ILE A 591 15.34 25.89 8.27
N PRO A 592 16.51 25.56 8.85
CA PRO A 592 17.69 26.43 8.80
C PRO A 592 18.09 26.75 7.35
N TYR A 593 18.43 28.01 7.08
CA TYR A 593 18.60 28.51 5.70
C TYR A 593 19.82 27.90 4.98
N ASP A 594 20.83 27.48 5.73
CA ASP A 594 22.01 26.76 5.24
C ASP A 594 21.68 25.36 4.68
N LYS A 595 20.46 24.87 4.89
CA LYS A 595 19.94 23.64 4.27
C LYS A 595 19.43 23.84 2.84
N PHE A 596 19.43 25.07 2.32
CA PHE A 596 19.04 25.36 0.95
C PHE A 596 20.25 25.61 0.05
N THR A 597 20.28 24.93 -1.09
CA THR A 597 21.29 25.04 -2.14
C THR A 597 20.63 25.34 -3.49
N ASP A 598 21.42 25.69 -4.51
CA ASP A 598 20.92 26.03 -5.85
C ASP A 598 19.78 27.08 -5.89
N ILE A 599 19.82 28.06 -4.98
CA ILE A 599 18.77 29.08 -4.84
C ILE A 599 18.70 29.96 -6.11
N LYS A 600 17.54 29.97 -6.78
CA LYS A 600 17.31 30.66 -8.05
C LYS A 600 16.02 31.47 -8.00
N TYR A 601 16.05 32.69 -8.48
CA TYR A 601 14.85 33.52 -8.60
C TYR A 601 13.87 32.93 -9.65
N ILE A 602 12.59 32.79 -9.27
CA ILE A 602 11.51 32.35 -10.18
C ILE A 602 10.74 33.58 -10.68
N ALA A 603 10.17 34.35 -9.74
CA ALA A 603 9.21 35.40 -10.05
C ALA A 603 9.03 36.39 -8.89
N GLU A 604 8.51 37.57 -9.23
CA GLU A 604 8.01 38.59 -8.32
C GLU A 604 6.54 38.85 -8.65
N GLY A 605 5.68 38.63 -7.65
CA GLY A 605 4.25 38.92 -7.71
C GLY A 605 3.95 40.35 -7.25
N GLY A 606 2.67 40.67 -7.04
CA GLY A 606 2.28 41.96 -6.46
C GLY A 606 2.64 42.12 -4.98
N PHE A 607 2.94 41.02 -4.28
CA PHE A 607 3.05 40.99 -2.82
C PHE A 607 4.26 40.20 -2.28
N ALA A 608 4.96 39.41 -3.10
CA ALA A 608 6.06 38.55 -2.66
C ALA A 608 7.03 38.21 -3.80
N LYS A 609 8.29 37.92 -3.43
CA LYS A 609 9.30 37.30 -4.31
C LYS A 609 9.33 35.80 -4.06
N VAL A 610 9.52 35.02 -5.11
CA VAL A 610 9.57 33.56 -5.05
C VAL A 610 10.85 33.05 -5.70
N TYR A 611 11.53 32.16 -4.99
CA TYR A 611 12.76 31.48 -5.43
C TYR A 611 12.53 29.97 -5.44
N SER A 612 13.25 29.22 -6.27
CA SER A 612 13.41 27.76 -6.11
C SER A 612 14.70 27.49 -5.35
N ALA A 613 14.73 26.39 -4.60
CA ALA A 613 15.92 25.89 -3.93
C ALA A 613 15.88 24.36 -3.83
N LYS A 614 17.04 23.73 -3.66
CA LYS A 614 17.16 22.34 -3.22
C LYS A 614 17.35 22.32 -1.70
N TRP A 615 16.38 21.76 -0.99
CA TRP A 615 16.48 21.46 0.43
C TRP A 615 17.25 20.14 0.60
N ILE A 616 18.46 20.18 1.18
CA ILE A 616 19.34 18.99 1.21
C ILE A 616 18.84 17.85 2.10
N ASP A 617 18.15 18.18 3.20
CA ASP A 617 17.70 17.20 4.19
C ASP A 617 16.36 16.56 3.80
N GLY A 618 15.48 17.32 3.13
CA GLY A 618 14.12 16.90 2.77
C GLY A 618 13.12 16.85 3.92
N GLN A 619 11.85 16.64 3.58
CA GLN A 619 10.76 16.55 4.56
C GLN A 619 10.94 15.35 5.52
N ILE A 620 10.53 15.50 6.78
CA ILE A 620 10.40 14.34 7.69
C ILE A 620 9.35 13.36 7.13
N LYS A 621 9.76 12.11 6.92
CA LYS A 621 8.88 11.00 6.51
C LYS A 621 8.26 10.31 7.74
N LYS A 622 9.09 9.84 8.67
CA LYS A 622 8.70 9.12 9.90
C LYS A 622 9.85 9.02 10.91
N TRP A 623 9.59 8.61 12.14
CA TRP A 623 10.65 8.26 13.10
C TRP A 623 11.29 6.90 12.77
N SER A 624 12.62 6.82 12.87
CA SER A 624 13.34 5.54 12.94
C SER A 624 13.54 5.14 14.39
N GLN A 625 13.12 3.93 14.73
CA GLN A 625 13.30 3.33 16.05
C GLN A 625 14.68 2.70 16.19
N LEU A 626 15.24 2.22 15.08
CA LEU A 626 16.63 1.77 14.97
C LEU A 626 17.60 2.91 15.31
N ASN A 627 17.46 4.05 14.62
CA ASN A 627 18.38 5.18 14.75
C ASN A 627 17.99 6.20 15.84
N ASN A 628 16.80 6.03 16.45
CA ASN A 628 16.18 6.97 17.40
C ASN A 628 16.20 8.42 16.90
N ASN A 629 15.84 8.62 15.62
CA ASN A 629 15.86 9.91 14.95
C ASN A 629 14.86 9.95 13.77
N TRP A 630 14.50 11.15 13.29
CA TRP A 630 13.62 11.34 12.14
C TRP A 630 14.29 10.89 10.82
N ARG A 631 13.65 9.97 10.10
CA ARG A 631 13.96 9.68 8.69
C ARG A 631 13.41 10.80 7.83
N ARG A 632 14.22 11.31 6.90
CA ARG A 632 13.84 12.35 5.94
C ARG A 632 13.92 11.84 4.50
N GLU A 633 13.20 12.51 3.62
CA GLU A 633 13.08 12.16 2.20
C GLU A 633 14.01 13.00 1.30
N GLY A 634 15.32 12.89 1.53
CA GLY A 634 16.39 13.29 0.61
C GLY A 634 16.39 14.73 0.08
N PRO A 635 17.23 15.04 -0.92
CA PRO A 635 17.24 16.36 -1.54
C PRO A 635 15.94 16.65 -2.31
N LEU A 636 15.16 17.62 -1.84
CA LEU A 636 13.86 18.00 -2.41
C LEU A 636 13.90 19.41 -3.02
N THR A 637 13.35 19.58 -4.21
CA THR A 637 13.15 20.93 -4.80
C THR A 637 11.93 21.59 -4.15
N VAL A 638 12.12 22.80 -3.62
CA VAL A 638 11.10 23.60 -2.92
C VAL A 638 11.00 25.00 -3.50
N ALA A 639 9.87 25.67 -3.27
CA ALA A 639 9.67 27.08 -3.56
C ALA A 639 9.74 27.90 -2.25
N LEU A 640 10.63 28.89 -2.21
CA LEU A 640 10.77 29.83 -1.11
C LEU A 640 9.98 31.11 -1.44
N LYS A 641 8.81 31.30 -0.83
CA LYS A 641 8.02 32.55 -0.95
C LYS A 641 8.44 33.49 0.19
N ILE A 642 9.10 34.60 -0.15
CA ILE A 642 9.48 35.63 0.82
C ILE A 642 8.21 36.31 1.36
N LEU A 643 8.14 36.42 2.69
CA LEU A 643 7.05 37.07 3.40
C LEU A 643 7.40 38.54 3.66
N ASN A 644 6.44 39.43 3.38
CA ASN A 644 6.46 40.78 3.93
C ASN A 644 5.77 40.76 5.31
N ASP A 645 6.05 41.76 6.16
CA ASP A 645 5.70 41.85 7.60
C ASP A 645 4.19 41.75 7.96
N SER A 646 3.30 41.49 6.99
CA SER A 646 1.85 41.45 7.15
C SER A 646 1.16 40.16 6.67
N GLU A 647 1.89 39.12 6.23
CA GLU A 647 1.23 37.86 5.80
C GLU A 647 0.79 36.99 6.99
N ASN A 648 -0.49 36.57 7.00
CA ASN A 648 -1.10 35.80 8.09
C ASN A 648 -0.72 34.31 8.06
N LEU A 649 0.48 33.99 8.59
CA LEU A 649 1.00 32.62 8.75
C LEU A 649 0.02 31.63 9.42
N ASN A 650 -0.87 32.10 10.30
CA ASN A 650 -1.76 31.26 11.10
C ASN A 650 -2.82 30.49 10.29
N PHE A 651 -3.25 31.00 9.11
CA PHE A 651 -4.35 30.39 8.36
C PHE A 651 -3.89 29.26 7.44
N PHE A 652 -2.72 29.38 6.83
CA PHE A 652 -2.14 28.35 5.97
C PHE A 652 -2.08 26.99 6.69
N ASN A 653 -1.69 27.02 7.97
CA ASN A 653 -1.57 25.83 8.83
C ASN A 653 -2.86 24.98 8.92
N LYS A 654 -4.05 25.58 8.80
CA LYS A 654 -5.33 24.84 8.92
C LYS A 654 -5.72 24.01 7.69
N VAL A 655 -5.14 24.33 6.52
CA VAL A 655 -5.47 23.71 5.22
C VAL A 655 -4.28 23.02 4.56
N SER A 656 -3.06 23.27 5.04
CA SER A 656 -1.84 22.60 4.57
C SER A 656 -1.98 21.07 4.69
N GLY A 657 -1.78 20.35 3.59
CA GLY A 657 -1.88 18.89 3.54
C GLY A 657 -3.29 18.32 3.33
N CYS A 658 -4.31 19.17 3.17
CA CYS A 658 -5.53 18.76 2.47
C CYS A 658 -5.22 18.42 1.00
N MET A 659 -5.98 17.48 0.43
CA MET A 659 -5.81 17.09 -0.98
C MET A 659 -6.04 18.29 -1.90
N CYS A 660 -5.20 18.43 -2.93
CA CYS A 660 -5.20 19.53 -3.90
C CYS A 660 -4.97 20.93 -3.29
N ILE A 661 -4.31 21.01 -2.12
CA ILE A 661 -3.76 22.25 -1.55
C ILE A 661 -2.23 22.22 -1.61
N VAL A 662 -1.59 23.31 -2.08
CA VAL A 662 -0.12 23.41 -2.12
C VAL A 662 0.45 23.17 -0.71
N LYS A 663 1.30 22.16 -0.56
CA LYS A 663 1.89 21.84 0.74
C LYS A 663 2.90 22.91 1.18
N CYS A 664 2.82 23.35 2.43
CA CYS A 664 3.92 24.01 3.12
C CYS A 664 4.65 22.98 3.98
N PHE A 665 5.98 22.93 3.86
CA PHE A 665 6.86 22.12 4.69
C PHE A 665 7.31 22.87 5.94
N GLY A 666 7.31 24.21 5.91
CA GLY A 666 7.87 24.98 7.01
C GLY A 666 8.16 26.44 6.71
N ILE A 667 8.91 27.05 7.61
CA ILE A 667 9.35 28.44 7.55
C ILE A 667 10.88 28.47 7.67
N THR A 668 11.51 29.39 6.94
CA THR A 668 12.93 29.72 7.06
C THR A 668 13.12 31.24 7.15
N GLN A 669 14.35 31.69 7.40
CA GLN A 669 14.73 33.10 7.39
C GLN A 669 16.07 33.27 6.70
N ASP A 670 16.13 34.18 5.72
CA ASP A 670 17.38 34.56 5.07
C ASP A 670 18.30 35.27 6.09
N PRO A 671 19.52 34.76 6.35
CA PRO A 671 20.43 35.34 7.34
C PRO A 671 21.01 36.70 6.93
N ILE A 672 20.91 37.09 5.65
CA ILE A 672 21.41 38.36 5.10
C ILE A 672 20.32 39.42 5.11
N THR A 673 19.13 39.10 4.59
CA THR A 673 18.03 40.08 4.52
C THR A 673 17.12 40.07 5.75
N HIS A 674 17.26 39.08 6.62
CA HIS A 674 16.39 38.80 7.78
C HIS A 674 14.90 38.60 7.45
N ASN A 675 14.53 38.51 6.17
CA ASN A 675 13.17 38.21 5.76
C ASN A 675 12.84 36.74 5.99
N TYR A 676 11.64 36.48 6.52
CA TYR A 676 11.10 35.13 6.60
C TYR A 676 10.61 34.66 5.24
N ALA A 677 10.61 33.34 5.02
CA ALA A 677 10.06 32.73 3.82
C ALA A 677 9.29 31.44 4.15
N LEU A 678 8.16 31.24 3.46
CA LEU A 678 7.47 29.96 3.43
C LEU A 678 8.21 28.98 2.52
N VAL A 679 8.37 27.75 2.98
CA VAL A 679 8.98 26.65 2.24
C VAL A 679 7.86 25.77 1.69
N LEU A 680 7.53 25.97 0.42
CA LEU A 680 6.38 25.36 -0.26
C LEU A 680 6.81 24.26 -1.23
N GLN A 681 5.87 23.38 -1.58
CA GLN A 681 5.99 22.46 -2.69
C GLN A 681 6.34 23.22 -3.99
N TYR A 682 7.39 22.79 -4.67
CA TYR A 682 7.73 23.29 -6.00
C TYR A 682 6.79 22.67 -7.04
N MET A 683 6.23 23.49 -7.92
CA MET A 683 5.19 23.10 -8.87
C MET A 683 5.76 23.15 -10.29
N GLU A 684 6.20 22.01 -10.81
CA GLU A 684 7.03 21.94 -12.03
C GLU A 684 6.36 22.53 -13.28
N ASN A 685 5.04 22.35 -13.41
CA ASN A 685 4.26 22.87 -14.53
C ASN A 685 3.74 24.31 -14.31
N GLY A 686 4.18 24.97 -13.23
CA GLY A 686 3.83 26.36 -12.90
C GLY A 686 2.36 26.57 -12.56
N ASN A 687 1.83 27.75 -12.88
CA ASN A 687 0.43 28.09 -12.65
C ASN A 687 -0.49 27.73 -13.84
N LEU A 688 -1.77 27.51 -13.55
CA LEU A 688 -2.81 27.11 -14.50
C LEU A 688 -2.88 28.06 -15.71
N ARG A 689 -2.77 29.38 -15.52
CA ARG A 689 -2.75 30.33 -16.65
C ARG A 689 -1.60 30.05 -17.61
N SER A 690 -0.39 29.86 -17.09
CA SER A 690 0.79 29.59 -17.89
C SER A 690 0.69 28.23 -18.58
N TYR A 691 0.19 27.22 -17.86
CA TYR A 691 -0.04 25.87 -18.37
C TYR A 691 -1.09 25.81 -19.50
N LEU A 692 -2.24 26.49 -19.35
CA LEU A 692 -3.26 26.60 -20.41
C LEU A 692 -2.71 27.29 -21.66
N LYS A 693 -1.84 28.30 -21.50
CA LYS A 693 -1.16 28.98 -22.61
C LYS A 693 -0.14 28.07 -23.31
N GLN A 694 0.71 27.36 -22.55
CA GLN A 694 1.74 26.47 -23.08
C GLN A 694 1.16 25.27 -23.83
N THR A 695 0.05 24.73 -23.33
CA THR A 695 -0.62 23.57 -23.94
C THR A 695 -1.40 23.91 -25.21
N ASN A 696 -1.69 25.19 -25.49
CA ASN A 696 -2.29 25.68 -26.74
C ASN A 696 -3.46 24.80 -27.25
N ASN A 697 -4.47 24.58 -26.39
CA ASN A 697 -5.63 23.71 -26.62
C ASN A 697 -5.40 22.19 -26.75
N SER A 698 -4.18 21.67 -26.61
CA SER A 698 -3.91 20.22 -26.68
C SER A 698 -4.56 19.39 -25.58
N LEU A 699 -4.97 20.02 -24.47
CA LEU A 699 -5.62 19.35 -23.35
C LEU A 699 -6.96 18.71 -23.76
N THR A 700 -7.06 17.40 -23.54
CA THR A 700 -8.28 16.63 -23.79
C THR A 700 -9.41 17.07 -22.86
N TRP A 701 -10.65 16.77 -23.23
CA TRP A 701 -11.81 17.03 -22.39
C TRP A 701 -11.70 16.39 -20.99
N GLU A 702 -11.20 15.15 -20.90
CA GLU A 702 -10.95 14.49 -19.61
C GLU A 702 -9.89 15.21 -18.77
N GLN A 703 -8.78 15.64 -19.38
CA GLN A 703 -7.75 16.40 -18.65
C GLN A 703 -8.30 17.73 -18.12
N ARG A 704 -9.19 18.40 -18.87
CA ARG A 704 -9.88 19.63 -18.41
C ARG A 704 -10.80 19.33 -17.23
N LEU A 705 -11.60 18.26 -17.30
CA LEU A 705 -12.50 17.83 -16.22
C LEU A 705 -11.75 17.43 -14.94
N ASN A 706 -10.66 16.66 -15.04
CA ASN A 706 -9.86 16.28 -13.87
C ASN A 706 -9.31 17.54 -13.15
N LYS A 707 -8.84 18.54 -13.91
CA LYS A 707 -8.37 19.82 -13.33
C LYS A 707 -9.50 20.61 -12.66
N ILE A 708 -10.69 20.65 -13.25
CA ILE A 708 -11.88 21.26 -12.63
C ILE A 708 -12.22 20.54 -11.32
N TYR A 709 -12.23 19.20 -11.33
CA TYR A 709 -12.52 18.36 -10.17
C TYR A 709 -11.54 18.63 -9.01
N ASP A 710 -10.24 18.64 -9.28
CA ASP A 710 -9.18 18.93 -8.31
C ASP A 710 -9.37 20.30 -7.64
N ILE A 711 -9.70 21.35 -8.43
CA ILE A 711 -9.91 22.71 -7.92
C ILE A 711 -11.17 22.77 -7.04
N CYS A 712 -12.25 22.09 -7.43
CA CYS A 712 -13.48 22.02 -6.63
C CYS A 712 -13.26 21.28 -5.31
N LEU A 713 -12.51 20.18 -5.32
CA LEU A 713 -12.10 19.45 -4.10
C LEU A 713 -11.25 20.33 -3.18
N ALA A 714 -10.25 21.02 -3.75
CA ALA A 714 -9.41 21.97 -3.02
C ALA A 714 -10.24 23.09 -2.37
N LEU A 715 -11.15 23.73 -3.11
CA LEU A 715 -11.97 24.81 -2.57
C LEU A 715 -12.96 24.31 -1.51
N HIS A 716 -13.57 23.14 -1.70
CA HIS A 716 -14.39 22.50 -0.68
C HIS A 716 -13.59 22.26 0.61
N ASN A 717 -12.36 21.76 0.52
CA ASN A 717 -11.49 21.57 1.68
C ASN A 717 -11.22 22.90 2.42
N ILE A 718 -10.95 24.00 1.71
CA ILE A 718 -10.76 25.33 2.32
C ILE A 718 -12.05 25.81 3.02
N HIS A 719 -13.18 25.74 2.33
CA HIS A 719 -14.48 26.22 2.82
C HIS A 719 -14.99 25.40 4.01
N LYS A 720 -14.68 24.11 4.08
CA LYS A 720 -15.00 23.22 5.21
C LYS A 720 -14.39 23.67 6.54
N TYR A 721 -13.27 24.38 6.52
CA TYR A 721 -12.67 25.02 7.70
C TYR A 721 -13.20 26.45 7.97
N GLY A 722 -14.22 26.90 7.23
CA GLY A 722 -14.81 28.23 7.34
C GLY A 722 -13.91 29.36 6.83
N LEU A 723 -12.97 29.05 5.93
CA LEU A 723 -12.00 30.00 5.38
C LEU A 723 -12.41 30.47 3.97
N VAL A 724 -12.12 31.73 3.67
CA VAL A 724 -12.32 32.37 2.36
C VAL A 724 -10.94 32.64 1.73
N HIS A 725 -10.74 32.26 0.47
CA HIS A 725 -9.48 32.42 -0.25
C HIS A 725 -9.23 33.87 -0.70
N LYS A 726 -10.30 34.56 -1.14
CA LYS A 726 -10.37 35.98 -1.55
C LYS A 726 -9.66 36.34 -2.86
N ASP A 727 -8.49 35.77 -3.14
CA ASP A 727 -7.74 35.98 -4.40
C ASP A 727 -7.61 34.68 -5.21
N LEU A 728 -8.75 34.01 -5.44
CA LEU A 728 -8.79 32.76 -6.21
C LEU A 728 -8.82 33.07 -7.72
N HIS A 729 -7.71 32.81 -8.42
CA HIS A 729 -7.60 32.97 -9.87
C HIS A 729 -6.54 32.00 -10.46
N PRO A 730 -6.48 31.78 -11.79
CA PRO A 730 -5.55 30.82 -12.42
C PRO A 730 -4.05 31.11 -12.27
N GLY A 731 -3.66 32.20 -11.60
CA GLY A 731 -2.27 32.48 -11.23
C GLY A 731 -1.88 31.88 -9.87
N ASN A 732 -2.88 31.69 -8.99
CA ASN A 732 -2.76 31.09 -7.65
C ASN A 732 -3.21 29.61 -7.64
N ILE A 733 -3.51 29.06 -8.82
CA ILE A 733 -3.74 27.63 -9.03
C ILE A 733 -2.53 27.06 -9.75
N PHE A 734 -1.97 25.98 -9.23
CA PHE A 734 -0.72 25.38 -9.67
C PHE A 734 -0.92 23.97 -10.22
N ILE A 735 -0.06 23.58 -11.15
CA ILE A 735 -0.13 22.29 -11.83
C ILE A 735 1.12 21.49 -11.47
N ASP A 736 0.91 20.24 -11.07
CA ASP A 736 1.94 19.22 -10.94
C ASP A 736 1.87 18.24 -12.14
N SER A 737 2.75 17.24 -12.18
CA SER A 737 2.68 16.07 -13.04
C SER A 737 1.29 15.39 -13.06
N THR A 738 0.63 15.32 -11.89
CA THR A 738 -0.56 14.46 -11.69
C THR A 738 -1.82 15.25 -11.35
N PHE A 739 -1.74 16.23 -10.46
CA PHE A 739 -2.91 16.96 -9.91
C PHE A 739 -2.81 18.48 -10.07
N THR A 740 -3.93 19.15 -9.79
CA THR A 740 -4.06 20.61 -9.72
C THR A 740 -4.22 21.06 -8.27
N TYR A 741 -3.59 22.15 -7.88
CA TYR A 741 -3.53 22.60 -6.49
C TYR A 741 -3.90 24.08 -6.34
N ILE A 742 -4.65 24.43 -5.29
CA ILE A 742 -4.83 25.83 -4.88
C ILE A 742 -3.67 26.24 -3.95
N GLY A 743 -3.10 27.42 -4.18
CA GLY A 743 -2.01 28.01 -3.39
C GLY A 743 -2.16 29.52 -3.22
N ASP A 744 -1.15 30.14 -2.61
CA ASP A 744 -1.10 31.56 -2.20
C ASP A 744 -2.25 32.03 -1.29
N PHE A 745 -2.21 31.55 -0.04
CA PHE A 745 -3.15 31.91 1.02
C PHE A 745 -2.83 33.26 1.70
N GLY A 746 -2.02 34.14 1.10
CA GLY A 746 -1.56 35.40 1.72
C GLY A 746 -2.70 36.33 2.17
N PHE A 747 -3.87 36.23 1.55
CA PHE A 747 -5.09 36.98 1.92
C PHE A 747 -6.14 36.17 2.68
N CYS A 748 -5.96 34.85 2.82
CA CYS A 748 -6.97 33.94 3.35
C CYS A 748 -7.40 34.31 4.77
N MET A 749 -8.69 34.23 5.08
CA MET A 749 -9.23 34.58 6.42
C MET A 749 -10.51 33.81 6.77
N PRO A 750 -10.94 33.74 8.04
CA PRO A 750 -12.22 33.19 8.45
C PRO A 750 -13.39 34.00 7.89
N ALA A 751 -14.44 33.32 7.43
CA ALA A 751 -15.64 33.95 6.86
C ALA A 751 -16.40 34.88 7.84
N ASN A 752 -16.14 34.74 9.15
CA ASN A 752 -16.82 35.48 10.21
C ASN A 752 -16.02 36.70 10.74
N GLU A 753 -14.79 36.94 10.26
CA GLU A 753 -13.96 38.06 10.72
C GLU A 753 -14.35 39.39 10.01
N ASN A 754 -15.12 40.23 10.70
CA ASN A 754 -15.43 41.57 10.26
C ASN A 754 -14.33 42.57 10.67
N PHE A 755 -13.65 43.17 9.69
CA PHE A 755 -12.85 44.37 9.94
C PHE A 755 -13.77 45.59 10.11
N SER A 756 -13.97 46.02 11.36
CA SER A 756 -14.61 47.31 11.69
C SER A 756 -13.74 48.51 11.35
N ASP A 757 -12.41 48.35 11.40
CA ASP A 757 -11.44 49.44 11.35
C ASP A 757 -10.49 49.36 10.16
N SER A 758 -10.93 49.90 9.02
CA SER A 758 -10.05 50.66 8.14
C SER A 758 -10.86 51.61 7.25
N THR A 759 -10.53 52.90 7.28
CA THR A 759 -11.24 53.96 6.54
C THR A 759 -10.95 53.98 5.03
N LYS A 760 -10.33 52.92 4.50
CA LYS A 760 -10.19 52.61 3.06
C LYS A 760 -10.26 51.09 2.87
N LYS A 761 -11.38 50.59 2.34
CA LYS A 761 -11.50 49.19 1.90
C LYS A 761 -10.73 48.97 0.60
N ASN A 762 -9.42 48.76 0.73
CA ASN A 762 -8.54 48.38 -0.37
C ASN A 762 -8.96 47.00 -0.91
N ILE A 763 -9.46 46.95 -2.14
CA ILE A 763 -9.81 45.70 -2.83
C ILE A 763 -8.56 45.22 -3.56
N TYR A 764 -8.21 43.94 -3.42
CA TYR A 764 -7.08 43.33 -4.12
C TYR A 764 -7.56 42.16 -4.97
N GLY A 765 -6.88 41.93 -6.10
CA GLY A 765 -7.04 40.73 -6.93
C GLY A 765 -7.07 41.02 -8.43
N VAL A 766 -7.72 40.14 -9.19
CA VAL A 766 -7.80 40.20 -10.66
C VAL A 766 -9.25 40.42 -11.11
N ILE A 767 -9.58 41.61 -11.63
CA ILE A 767 -10.95 42.10 -11.93
C ILE A 767 -11.93 41.02 -12.46
N PRO A 768 -11.64 40.27 -13.54
CA PRO A 768 -12.55 39.22 -14.05
C PRO A 768 -13.02 38.15 -13.06
N TYR A 769 -12.27 37.87 -11.99
CA TYR A 769 -12.59 36.83 -10.99
C TYR A 769 -13.21 37.41 -9.71
N ILE A 770 -13.16 38.72 -9.52
CA ILE A 770 -13.68 39.34 -8.30
C ILE A 770 -15.21 39.45 -8.41
N ALA A 771 -15.92 38.93 -7.42
CA ALA A 771 -17.38 38.91 -7.42
C ALA A 771 -17.97 40.35 -7.39
N PRO A 772 -19.14 40.59 -8.03
CA PRO A 772 -19.73 41.93 -8.17
C PRO A 772 -19.92 42.67 -6.84
N GLU A 773 -20.27 41.97 -5.77
CA GLU A 773 -20.45 42.54 -4.45
C GLU A 773 -19.13 43.03 -3.82
N ILE A 774 -18.01 42.39 -4.15
CA ILE A 774 -16.66 42.75 -3.66
C ILE A 774 -16.13 43.96 -4.41
N LEU A 775 -16.37 44.03 -5.73
CA LEU A 775 -16.10 45.23 -6.53
C LEU A 775 -16.87 46.47 -6.01
N ARG A 776 -18.03 46.26 -5.37
CA ARG A 776 -18.81 47.28 -4.65
C ARG A 776 -18.36 47.53 -3.20
N GLY A 777 -17.27 46.91 -2.75
CA GLY A 777 -16.72 47.10 -1.39
C GLY A 777 -17.48 46.37 -0.27
N LYS A 778 -18.30 45.36 -0.57
CA LYS A 778 -18.79 44.42 0.46
C LYS A 778 -17.64 43.48 0.90
N PRO A 779 -17.66 42.93 2.13
CA PRO A 779 -16.66 41.96 2.58
C PRO A 779 -16.68 40.67 1.75
N HIS A 780 -15.54 40.00 1.67
CA HIS A 780 -15.44 38.67 1.06
C HIS A 780 -16.22 37.62 1.87
N THR A 781 -16.81 36.67 1.14
CA THR A 781 -17.59 35.55 1.68
C THR A 781 -17.20 34.25 0.96
N LEU A 782 -17.60 33.09 1.49
CA LEU A 782 -17.43 31.81 0.80
C LEU A 782 -18.03 31.86 -0.62
N ALA A 783 -19.22 32.45 -0.76
CA ALA A 783 -19.90 32.65 -2.05
C ALA A 783 -19.13 33.59 -3.02
N SER A 784 -18.24 34.45 -2.53
CA SER A 784 -17.37 35.25 -3.40
C SER A 784 -16.24 34.43 -4.05
N ASP A 785 -15.73 33.39 -3.37
CA ASP A 785 -14.81 32.42 -4.00
C ASP A 785 -15.54 31.54 -5.02
N ILE A 786 -16.83 31.23 -4.80
CA ILE A 786 -17.64 30.45 -5.75
C ILE A 786 -17.81 31.17 -7.08
N TYR A 787 -17.98 32.50 -7.05
CA TYR A 787 -17.97 33.32 -8.26
C TYR A 787 -16.65 33.15 -9.01
N SER A 788 -15.52 33.31 -8.31
CA SER A 788 -14.17 33.11 -8.87
C SER A 788 -13.99 31.72 -9.48
N LEU A 789 -14.44 30.68 -8.77
CA LEU A 789 -14.40 29.28 -9.22
C LEU A 789 -15.14 29.09 -10.54
N GLY A 790 -16.35 29.63 -10.68
CA GLY A 790 -17.08 29.56 -11.94
C GLY A 790 -16.28 30.17 -13.11
N ILE A 791 -15.60 31.31 -12.88
CA ILE A 791 -14.81 32.03 -13.90
C ILE A 791 -13.63 31.14 -14.35
N ILE A 792 -12.97 30.48 -13.39
CA ILE A 792 -11.90 29.51 -13.63
C ILE A 792 -12.40 28.28 -14.40
N ILE A 793 -13.56 27.72 -14.04
CA ILE A 793 -14.16 26.56 -14.74
C ILE A 793 -14.40 26.91 -16.20
N ASN A 794 -15.01 28.07 -16.50
CA ASN A 794 -15.24 28.49 -17.89
C ASN A 794 -13.93 28.77 -18.64
N GLU A 795 -12.91 29.30 -17.99
CA GLU A 795 -11.58 29.48 -18.60
C GLU A 795 -10.91 28.13 -18.93
N ILE A 796 -11.01 27.12 -18.08
CA ILE A 796 -10.47 25.78 -18.37
C ILE A 796 -11.20 25.14 -19.57
N ILE A 797 -12.53 25.30 -19.65
CA ILE A 797 -13.35 24.78 -20.74
C ILE A 797 -13.03 25.47 -22.07
N THR A 798 -12.92 26.80 -22.07
CA THR A 798 -12.71 27.62 -23.27
C THR A 798 -11.24 27.76 -23.67
N THR A 799 -10.30 27.69 -22.72
CA THR A 799 -8.89 28.15 -22.78
C THR A 799 -8.70 29.64 -23.11
N ILE A 800 -9.79 30.42 -23.03
CA ILE A 800 -9.80 31.85 -23.31
C ILE A 800 -9.87 32.59 -21.96
N PRO A 801 -8.89 33.42 -21.62
CA PRO A 801 -8.96 34.28 -20.44
C PRO A 801 -10.22 35.16 -20.47
N PRO A 802 -10.96 35.26 -19.36
CA PRO A 802 -12.20 36.02 -19.28
C PRO A 802 -11.92 37.49 -19.59
N PHE A 803 -12.75 38.08 -20.45
CA PHE A 803 -12.65 39.48 -20.91
C PHE A 803 -11.34 39.87 -21.61
N SER A 804 -10.61 38.91 -22.20
CA SER A 804 -9.29 39.14 -22.83
C SER A 804 -9.21 40.20 -23.92
N LYS A 805 -10.35 40.60 -24.51
CA LYS A 805 -10.43 41.65 -25.54
C LYS A 805 -10.65 43.07 -24.97
N PHE A 806 -10.86 43.21 -23.66
CA PHE A 806 -11.21 44.47 -23.01
C PHE A 806 -10.08 44.98 -22.10
N PRO A 807 -9.95 46.30 -21.90
CA PRO A 807 -9.13 46.83 -20.81
C PRO A 807 -9.66 46.35 -19.45
N HIS A 808 -8.77 46.00 -18.52
CA HIS A 808 -9.14 45.68 -17.15
C HIS A 808 -9.16 46.95 -16.29
N ASP A 809 -10.10 47.83 -16.60
CA ASP A 809 -10.27 49.15 -15.99
C ASP A 809 -11.60 49.28 -15.22
N HIS A 810 -12.00 50.52 -14.92
CA HIS A 810 -13.23 50.83 -14.21
C HIS A 810 -14.52 50.57 -15.01
N LEU A 811 -14.48 50.61 -16.36
CA LEU A 811 -15.64 50.36 -17.20
C LEU A 811 -16.01 48.87 -17.14
N LEU A 812 -15.01 47.99 -17.28
CA LEU A 812 -15.22 46.55 -17.11
C LEU A 812 -15.79 46.19 -15.73
N VAL A 813 -15.37 46.90 -14.68
CA VAL A 813 -15.96 46.74 -13.33
C VAL A 813 -17.44 47.12 -13.30
N MET A 814 -17.82 48.24 -13.92
CA MET A 814 -19.24 48.64 -14.01
C MET A 814 -20.07 47.61 -14.77
N ASP A 815 -19.55 47.07 -15.87
CA ASP A 815 -20.29 46.13 -16.70
C ASP A 815 -20.42 44.75 -16.05
N ILE A 816 -19.40 44.26 -15.34
CA ILE A 816 -19.49 43.05 -14.50
C ILE A 816 -20.59 43.23 -13.43
N CYS A 817 -20.67 44.40 -12.80
CA CYS A 817 -21.76 44.72 -11.86
C CYS A 817 -23.14 44.79 -12.54
N ARG A 818 -23.23 45.24 -13.79
CA ARG A 818 -24.48 45.25 -14.59
C ARG A 818 -24.91 43.88 -15.11
N GLY A 819 -24.11 42.82 -14.90
CA GLY A 819 -24.43 41.46 -15.29
C GLY A 819 -23.62 40.90 -16.45
N LEU A 820 -22.61 41.62 -16.95
CA LEU A 820 -21.68 41.09 -17.96
C LEU A 820 -20.98 39.83 -17.42
N ARG A 821 -20.95 38.77 -18.22
CA ARG A 821 -20.29 37.49 -17.91
C ARG A 821 -19.49 36.99 -19.13
N PRO A 822 -18.46 36.14 -18.92
CA PRO A 822 -17.76 35.50 -20.03
C PRO A 822 -18.69 34.53 -20.80
N ASN A 823 -18.53 34.47 -22.12
CA ASN A 823 -19.26 33.52 -22.95
C ASN A 823 -18.89 32.07 -22.58
N ILE A 824 -19.90 31.21 -22.42
CA ILE A 824 -19.72 29.77 -22.23
C ILE A 824 -19.78 29.08 -23.59
N ARG A 825 -18.85 28.17 -23.89
CA ARG A 825 -18.84 27.44 -25.18
C ARG A 825 -20.15 26.68 -25.39
N SER A 826 -20.75 26.81 -26.57
CA SER A 826 -22.04 26.17 -26.91
C SER A 826 -22.03 24.64 -26.72
N LYS A 827 -20.88 24.00 -26.96
CA LYS A 827 -20.67 22.55 -26.79
C LYS A 827 -20.53 22.07 -25.34
N THR A 828 -20.42 22.96 -24.35
CA THR A 828 -20.36 22.59 -22.93
C THR A 828 -21.64 21.83 -22.52
N PRO A 829 -21.54 20.72 -21.75
CA PRO A 829 -22.72 20.02 -21.24
C PRO A 829 -23.69 20.95 -20.51
N ASN A 830 -24.99 20.79 -20.71
CA ASN A 830 -25.98 21.75 -20.20
C ASN A 830 -26.00 21.83 -18.67
N SER A 831 -25.90 20.71 -17.96
CA SER A 831 -25.77 20.69 -16.49
C SER A 831 -24.52 21.46 -16.01
N LEU A 832 -23.40 21.38 -16.73
CA LEU A 832 -22.20 22.15 -16.44
C LEU A 832 -22.35 23.65 -16.79
N LYS A 833 -23.07 24.00 -17.86
CA LYS A 833 -23.44 25.41 -18.16
C LYS A 833 -24.26 26.02 -17.03
N GLU A 834 -25.30 25.31 -16.57
CA GLU A 834 -26.16 25.79 -15.50
C GLU A 834 -25.41 25.88 -14.16
N LEU A 835 -24.49 24.95 -13.88
CA LEU A 835 -23.60 25.05 -12.73
C LEU A 835 -22.72 26.31 -12.77
N ILE A 836 -22.09 26.61 -13.92
CA ILE A 836 -21.28 27.82 -14.12
C ILE A 836 -22.12 29.09 -13.95
N LYS A 837 -23.32 29.14 -14.56
CA LYS A 837 -24.25 30.27 -14.42
C LYS A 837 -24.64 30.50 -12.95
N LYS A 838 -25.01 29.45 -12.22
CA LYS A 838 -25.33 29.51 -10.78
C LYS A 838 -24.14 30.01 -9.95
N CYS A 839 -22.91 29.63 -10.28
CA CYS A 839 -21.72 30.15 -9.61
C CYS A 839 -21.57 31.68 -9.78
N TRP A 840 -22.06 32.25 -10.90
CA TRP A 840 -21.98 33.68 -11.19
C TRP A 840 -23.24 34.49 -10.90
N ASP A 841 -24.20 33.90 -10.18
CA ASP A 841 -25.42 34.60 -9.80
C ASP A 841 -25.07 35.89 -9.03
N VAL A 842 -25.82 36.95 -9.34
CA VAL A 842 -25.56 38.26 -8.79
C VAL A 842 -25.88 38.35 -7.29
N ASN A 843 -26.81 37.53 -6.80
CA ASN A 843 -27.04 37.34 -5.38
C ASN A 843 -26.10 36.24 -4.85
N PRO A 844 -25.19 36.53 -3.91
CA PRO A 844 -24.31 35.50 -3.33
C PRO A 844 -25.05 34.33 -2.69
N GLU A 845 -26.28 34.52 -2.19
CA GLU A 845 -27.09 33.46 -1.56
C GLU A 845 -27.68 32.45 -2.57
N ASN A 846 -27.77 32.82 -3.85
CA ASN A 846 -28.22 31.91 -4.92
C ASN A 846 -27.09 31.01 -5.45
N ARG A 847 -25.83 31.30 -5.07
CA ARG A 847 -24.66 30.54 -5.54
C ARG A 847 -24.57 29.23 -4.74
N PRO A 848 -24.32 28.09 -5.40
CA PRO A 848 -24.16 26.81 -4.71
C PRO A 848 -22.92 26.83 -3.83
N THR A 849 -22.95 26.09 -2.74
CA THR A 849 -21.78 25.83 -1.90
C THR A 849 -20.73 25.02 -2.66
N SER A 850 -19.47 25.11 -2.21
CA SER A 850 -18.38 24.28 -2.73
C SER A 850 -18.61 22.78 -2.53
N GLU A 851 -19.36 22.41 -1.48
CA GLU A 851 -19.82 21.03 -1.24
C GLU A 851 -20.81 20.56 -2.31
N GLU A 852 -21.86 21.34 -2.60
CA GLU A 852 -22.84 21.01 -3.65
C GLU A 852 -22.19 20.91 -5.04
N ILE A 853 -21.25 21.80 -5.36
CA ILE A 853 -20.46 21.75 -6.60
C ILE A 853 -19.64 20.47 -6.66
N PHE A 854 -18.93 20.12 -5.58
CA PHE A 854 -18.08 18.94 -5.52
C PHE A 854 -18.87 17.64 -5.68
N TYR A 855 -20.01 17.49 -5.00
CA TYR A 855 -20.88 16.31 -5.17
C TYR A 855 -21.50 16.27 -6.58
N THR A 856 -22.03 17.39 -7.08
CA THR A 856 -22.60 17.47 -8.45
C THR A 856 -21.57 17.03 -9.50
N LEU A 857 -20.32 17.48 -9.39
CA LEU A 857 -19.25 17.06 -10.29
C LEU A 857 -18.85 15.60 -10.10
N SER A 858 -18.85 15.09 -8.86
CA SER A 858 -18.51 13.69 -8.55
C SER A 858 -19.53 12.70 -9.14
N GLU A 859 -20.83 12.94 -8.94
CA GLU A 859 -21.90 12.08 -9.43
C GLU A 859 -21.94 12.02 -10.95
N ASN A 860 -21.75 13.16 -11.61
CA ASN A 860 -21.83 13.30 -13.06
C ASN A 860 -20.47 13.08 -13.78
N LEU A 861 -19.38 12.78 -13.05
CA LEU A 861 -18.02 12.75 -13.62
C LEU A 861 -17.88 11.75 -14.78
N ASN A 862 -18.43 10.55 -14.62
CA ASN A 862 -18.38 9.50 -15.64
C ASN A 862 -19.19 9.87 -16.89
N GLU A 863 -20.36 10.49 -16.71
CA GLU A 863 -21.16 11.01 -17.81
C GLU A 863 -20.38 12.10 -18.56
N TYR A 864 -19.86 13.11 -17.84
CA TYR A 864 -19.08 14.19 -18.44
C TYR A 864 -17.86 13.70 -19.20
N LYS A 865 -17.12 12.70 -18.69
CA LYS A 865 -16.01 12.06 -19.42
C LYS A 865 -16.47 11.35 -20.70
N SER A 866 -17.64 10.69 -20.66
CA SER A 866 -18.17 9.95 -21.82
C SER A 866 -18.58 10.83 -23.01
N MET A 867 -18.95 12.10 -22.79
CA MET A 867 -19.42 13.05 -23.82
C MET A 867 -18.33 13.56 -24.80
N SER A 868 -17.15 12.94 -24.82
CA SER A 868 -15.90 13.48 -25.40
C SER A 868 -15.88 13.74 -26.92
N HIS A 869 -16.76 13.11 -27.70
CA HIS A 869 -16.61 13.02 -29.16
C HIS A 869 -16.71 14.35 -29.93
N ASN A 870 -17.32 15.40 -29.36
CA ASN A 870 -17.50 16.69 -30.05
C ASN A 870 -16.51 17.81 -29.67
N PHE A 871 -15.64 17.60 -28.68
CA PHE A 871 -14.68 18.62 -28.21
C PHE A 871 -13.33 18.59 -28.93
N ASN A 872 -12.85 17.41 -29.34
CA ASN A 872 -11.50 17.23 -29.87
C ASN A 872 -11.33 17.57 -31.37
N VAL A 873 -12.42 17.79 -32.11
CA VAL A 873 -12.38 17.93 -33.59
C VAL A 873 -12.11 19.38 -34.05
N GLU A 874 -12.34 20.38 -33.20
CA GLU A 874 -12.16 21.82 -33.51
C GLU A 874 -10.91 22.45 -32.88
N THR A 875 -10.13 21.72 -32.09
CA THR A 875 -8.95 22.25 -31.40
C THR A 875 -7.84 22.70 -32.37
N VAL A 876 -7.90 22.28 -33.63
CA VAL A 876 -6.91 22.60 -34.68
C VAL A 876 -7.12 24.00 -35.29
N THR A 877 -8.28 24.65 -35.11
CA THR A 877 -8.66 25.87 -35.87
C THR A 877 -8.89 27.14 -35.05
N MET A 878 -8.54 27.16 -33.75
CA MET A 878 -8.46 28.44 -33.02
C MET A 878 -7.16 29.19 -33.36
N LYS A 879 -7.27 30.21 -34.23
CA LYS A 879 -6.24 31.24 -34.38
C LYS A 879 -5.89 31.85 -33.02
N SER A 880 -4.62 32.20 -32.82
CA SER A 880 -4.12 32.86 -31.60
C SER A 880 -4.98 34.07 -31.26
N TYR A 881 -5.61 34.07 -30.08
CA TYR A 881 -6.31 35.24 -29.58
C TYR A 881 -5.30 36.27 -29.08
N GLU A 882 -5.36 37.48 -29.60
CA GLU A 882 -4.62 38.61 -29.04
C GLU A 882 -5.30 39.09 -27.76
N ILE A 883 -4.50 39.28 -26.71
CA ILE A 883 -4.95 39.82 -25.43
C ILE A 883 -4.78 41.33 -25.50
N HIS A 884 -5.82 42.08 -25.15
CA HIS A 884 -5.78 43.54 -25.13
C HIS A 884 -4.63 44.02 -24.22
N PRO A 885 -3.78 44.99 -24.62
CA PRO A 885 -2.58 45.37 -23.86
C PRO A 885 -2.84 45.81 -22.41
N GLN A 886 -4.05 46.31 -22.12
CA GLN A 886 -4.48 46.73 -20.78
C GLN A 886 -5.27 45.64 -20.01
N ALA A 887 -5.35 44.41 -20.53
CA ALA A 887 -5.95 43.27 -19.84
C ALA A 887 -4.96 42.64 -18.85
N ILE A 888 -4.99 43.09 -17.60
CA ILE A 888 -4.03 42.70 -16.55
C ILE A 888 -4.58 41.53 -15.71
N TYR A 889 -3.95 40.36 -15.83
CA TYR A 889 -4.28 39.11 -15.12
C TYR A 889 -3.35 38.77 -13.94
N LYS A 890 -2.69 39.79 -13.37
CA LYS A 890 -1.95 39.70 -12.11
C LYS A 890 -2.69 40.48 -11.03
N SER A 891 -2.70 39.95 -9.81
CA SER A 891 -3.34 40.58 -8.66
C SER A 891 -2.71 41.93 -8.36
N ARG A 892 -3.55 42.92 -8.12
CA ARG A 892 -3.14 44.31 -7.82
C ARG A 892 -4.14 44.98 -6.89
N LEU A 893 -3.73 46.08 -6.28
CA LEU A 893 -4.65 47.00 -5.62
C LEU A 893 -5.60 47.61 -6.66
N LEU A 894 -6.89 47.49 -6.42
CA LEU A 894 -7.94 48.19 -7.14
C LEU A 894 -8.33 49.42 -6.31
N ILE A 895 -8.06 50.60 -6.86
CA ILE A 895 -8.46 51.85 -6.21
C ILE A 895 -9.97 52.00 -6.40
N SER A 896 -10.74 51.60 -5.39
CA SER A 896 -12.13 51.99 -5.21
C SER A 896 -12.18 53.50 -4.94
N GLN A 897 -12.18 54.29 -6.02
CA GLN A 897 -12.87 55.59 -5.98
C GLN A 897 -14.33 55.34 -5.58
N ASN A 898 -15.02 56.33 -5.02
CA ASN A 898 -16.41 56.21 -4.58
C ASN A 898 -17.36 56.04 -5.77
N LEU A 899 -17.36 54.84 -6.36
CA LEU A 899 -18.24 54.46 -7.45
C LEU A 899 -19.63 54.23 -6.85
N ASN A 900 -20.57 55.13 -7.15
CA ASN A 900 -21.99 54.93 -6.94
C ASN A 900 -22.50 53.85 -7.93
N LEU A 901 -22.07 52.61 -7.72
CA LEU A 901 -22.51 51.45 -8.49
C LEU A 901 -23.93 51.09 -8.08
N SER A 902 -24.84 51.14 -9.06
CA SER A 902 -26.19 50.61 -8.96
C SER A 902 -26.19 49.17 -8.44
N ASP A 903 -27.31 48.72 -7.86
CA ASP A 903 -27.41 47.32 -7.44
C ASP A 903 -27.23 46.38 -8.64
N PRO A 904 -26.56 45.24 -8.42
CA PRO A 904 -26.03 44.46 -9.52
C PRO A 904 -27.11 43.51 -10.01
N ILE A 905 -27.22 43.36 -11.32
CA ILE A 905 -28.38 42.70 -11.97
C ILE A 905 -27.93 41.39 -12.62
N ASN A 906 -28.74 40.34 -12.50
CA ASN A 906 -28.59 39.13 -13.32
C ASN A 906 -29.02 39.48 -14.75
N CYS A 907 -28.14 39.24 -15.74
CA CYS A 907 -28.44 39.55 -17.14
C CYS A 907 -29.74 38.86 -17.58
N SER A 908 -30.77 39.66 -17.90
CA SER A 908 -32.07 39.17 -18.35
C SER A 908 -32.00 38.82 -19.83
N SER A 909 -31.96 37.52 -20.13
CA SER A 909 -31.92 36.93 -21.48
C SER A 909 -30.70 37.31 -22.35
N GLU A 910 -30.63 36.69 -23.54
CA GLU A 910 -29.46 36.67 -24.44
C GLU A 910 -29.30 37.96 -25.27
N GLU A 911 -29.41 39.13 -24.63
CA GLU A 911 -29.02 40.38 -25.28
C GLU A 911 -27.50 40.53 -25.23
N LEU A 912 -26.86 40.46 -26.40
CA LEU A 912 -25.51 40.99 -26.54
C LEU A 912 -25.54 42.48 -26.15
N TYR A 913 -24.85 42.84 -25.08
CA TYR A 913 -24.30 44.18 -24.96
C TYR A 913 -23.25 44.37 -26.06
N VAL A 914 -23.72 44.75 -27.25
CA VAL A 914 -22.90 45.42 -28.25
C VAL A 914 -22.61 46.80 -27.70
N LEU A 915 -21.56 46.91 -26.89
CA LEU A 915 -20.91 48.19 -26.66
C LEU A 915 -20.28 48.60 -27.99
N ASN A 916 -20.90 49.58 -28.65
CA ASN A 916 -20.44 50.15 -29.91
C ASN A 916 -18.97 50.59 -29.82
N SER A 917 -18.07 49.80 -30.42
CA SER A 917 -16.73 50.26 -30.82
C SER A 917 -16.71 50.77 -32.27
N ASP A 918 -17.76 50.51 -33.05
CA ASP A 918 -17.88 50.93 -34.44
C ASP A 918 -18.52 52.33 -34.52
N CYS A 919 -17.79 53.32 -33.98
CA CYS A 919 -18.07 54.74 -34.24
C CYS A 919 -16.76 55.48 -34.49
N LEU A 920 -16.05 55.01 -35.52
CA LEU A 920 -14.85 55.64 -36.09
C LEU A 920 -15.12 56.14 -37.51
N GLU A 921 -16.35 56.59 -37.77
CA GLU A 921 -16.79 57.22 -39.02
C GLU A 921 -18.00 58.15 -38.76
N CYS A 922 -17.79 59.18 -37.93
CA CYS A 922 -18.64 60.37 -37.98
C CYS A 922 -18.10 61.31 -39.06
N GLU A 923 -18.51 61.11 -40.30
CA GLU A 923 -18.39 62.19 -41.30
C GLU A 923 -19.19 63.40 -40.81
N VAL A 924 -18.50 64.53 -40.79
CA VAL A 924 -19.09 65.83 -40.48
C VAL A 924 -19.97 66.24 -41.67
N ILE A 925 -21.29 66.16 -41.50
CA ILE A 925 -22.24 66.89 -42.33
C ILE A 925 -22.74 68.07 -41.51
N VAL A 926 -22.30 69.26 -41.90
CA VAL A 926 -22.81 70.55 -41.43
C VAL A 926 -24.00 70.91 -42.31
N ASP A 927 -25.18 71.06 -41.70
CA ASP A 927 -26.09 72.22 -41.83
C ASP A 927 -27.30 72.08 -40.88
#